data_AF-A0A7W9B3D9-F1
#
_entry.id   AF-A0A7W9B3D9-F1
#
_cell.length_a   1.000
_cell.length_b   1.000
_cell.length_c   1.000
_cell.angle_alpha   90.00
_cell.angle_beta   90.00
_cell.angle_gamma   90.00
#
_symmetry.space_group_name_H-M   'P 1'
#
loop_
_entity.id
_entity.type
_entity.pdbx_description
1 polymer ?
#
loop_
_entity_poly.entity_id
_entity_poly.type
_entity_poly.pdbx_seq_one_letter_code
_entity_poly.pdbx_strand_id
1 'polypeptide(L)'
;MKAFATLLAIGSMILAAATPVGAQQADPRFGDGGTSPFYTWARPVPAPGTLLRQQPLPNELLLSEAGRGARILYSSTDGIGGRERIAVSGAYFTPKGKPPKGGWPLIVWAHGTVGLADVCAPSWAGRSERDIRYLNSWLEQGFAVVASDYQGLGTPGPHAYMVTRPEAYSMLDSARAAVRSQRNLSGKVILLGQSQGASAAFAAAGFAADYAPDLDIRGAVTTGTPYVSANDPEATSRGGDPNRVDPAIAYTYYLTLTVQQTRPEITDGDIYTERAAPLIEQARTMCIKPLVAAVTAAGLTRANAMRPDIDKARIYGPLLPSLLYPTLKLPVPIFMAIGAADRDVAPAGQLRLAHEACDAGTVVEAHLYDGLDHAATVNGSLKDSVPFVRRVLAGQPIAPRCVPAVEAPASDPARSGPGDPDMGKDALEPRPIALDEQARSLFLPGKGYDLTYEGQSYRVFVNVPPDAAPPEGFPMLVMLDGNVTFATGGRAASSSAQWKLIAPVLVVGVGYPTTDGKQILARRVNDLTPTPVTDPRVAATRQPGVTGGEAARFRRFLTLRLPEFVRSLAPINARCTTLYGHSLGGLFVVDTLLRAPTTYRQYFASSPSLWNDNFVVLKQQPTFAERLAHSPDQLRVELSVGGLERAFPERQLRALPYLAKMPDPKMVDSTIELGNWLKRYEGPHLHSSYKVVEGETHISVMPSTISRAVTMASECQ
;
A
#
# COMPACT_ATOMS: atom_id res chain seq x y z
N MET A 1 15.60 -83.01 49.62
CA MET A 1 14.97 -82.51 48.37
C MET A 1 14.99 -80.99 48.40
N LYS A 2 15.23 -80.39 47.22
CA LYS A 2 15.33 -78.96 46.87
C LYS A 2 16.75 -78.37 46.94
N ALA A 3 17.33 -78.28 45.75
CA ALA A 3 18.63 -77.72 45.41
C ALA A 3 18.53 -76.19 45.23
N PHE A 4 19.60 -75.50 45.63
CA PHE A 4 19.84 -74.07 45.44
C PHE A 4 20.65 -73.85 44.15
N ALA A 5 20.25 -72.87 43.33
CA ALA A 5 21.07 -72.32 42.26
C ALA A 5 20.95 -70.79 42.26
N THR A 6 22.06 -70.13 42.57
CA THR A 6 22.23 -68.67 42.58
C THR A 6 22.65 -68.22 41.19
N LEU A 7 21.89 -67.32 40.55
CA LEU A 7 22.16 -66.77 39.22
C LEU A 7 22.80 -65.38 39.30
N LEU A 8 23.87 -65.18 38.52
CA LEU A 8 24.54 -63.91 38.22
C LEU A 8 23.56 -62.86 37.68
N ALA A 9 23.60 -61.64 38.21
CA ALA A 9 22.99 -60.47 37.59
C ALA A 9 24.08 -59.55 37.02
N ILE A 10 24.07 -59.34 35.70
CA ILE A 10 24.90 -58.37 34.98
C ILE A 10 24.24 -56.99 35.17
N GLY A 11 24.88 -56.11 35.92
CA GLY A 11 24.47 -54.72 36.07
C GLY A 11 25.01 -53.85 34.93
N SER A 12 24.13 -53.45 34.01
CA SER A 12 24.44 -52.47 32.96
C SER A 12 24.52 -51.06 33.54
N MET A 13 25.65 -50.39 33.34
CA MET A 13 25.80 -48.94 33.54
C MET A 13 24.82 -48.18 32.62
N ILE A 14 23.89 -47.44 33.21
CA ILE A 14 23.05 -46.49 32.48
C ILE A 14 23.86 -45.20 32.30
N LEU A 15 24.38 -44.99 31.08
CA LEU A 15 24.77 -43.66 30.63
C LEU A 15 23.50 -42.79 30.59
N ALA A 16 23.44 -41.75 31.42
CA ALA A 16 22.44 -40.70 31.27
C ALA A 16 22.71 -39.96 29.95
N ALA A 17 21.93 -40.27 28.92
CA ALA A 17 21.91 -39.49 27.69
C ALA A 17 21.36 -38.10 28.01
N ALA A 18 22.18 -37.06 27.84
CA ALA A 18 21.71 -35.69 27.84
C ALA A 18 20.65 -35.52 26.75
N THR A 19 19.42 -35.19 27.14
CA THR A 19 18.35 -34.83 26.20
C THR A 19 18.81 -33.62 25.39
N PRO A 20 18.77 -33.68 24.05
CA PRO A 20 19.11 -32.52 23.23
C PRO A 20 18.09 -31.41 23.54
N VAL A 21 18.59 -30.23 23.90
CA VAL A 21 17.78 -29.01 24.01
C VAL A 21 17.05 -28.83 22.67
N GLY A 22 15.73 -28.98 22.72
CA GLY A 22 14.87 -29.19 21.57
C GLY A 22 14.74 -27.99 20.65
N ALA A 23 14.30 -28.26 19.42
CA ALA A 23 13.93 -27.26 18.41
C ALA A 23 12.99 -26.19 18.99
N GLN A 24 13.13 -24.95 18.53
CA GLN A 24 12.24 -23.83 18.89
C GLN A 24 10.81 -24.19 18.49
N GLN A 25 9.94 -24.41 19.48
CA GLN A 25 8.56 -24.83 19.25
C GLN A 25 7.65 -23.61 19.08
N ALA A 26 6.83 -23.59 18.03
CA ALA A 26 5.83 -22.55 17.84
C ALA A 26 4.80 -22.60 18.97
N ASP A 27 4.51 -21.45 19.59
CA ASP A 27 3.32 -21.30 20.44
C ASP A 27 2.16 -20.86 19.53
N PRO A 28 1.13 -21.71 19.33
CA PRO A 28 0.00 -21.39 18.46
C PRO A 28 -0.77 -20.14 18.88
N ARG A 29 -0.61 -19.67 20.13
CA ARG A 29 -1.20 -18.40 20.60
C ARG A 29 -0.56 -17.16 19.98
N PHE A 30 0.56 -17.34 19.29
CA PHE A 30 1.51 -16.27 19.07
C PHE A 30 2.30 -16.36 17.76
N GLY A 31 2.49 -17.56 17.19
CA GLY A 31 3.08 -17.79 15.88
C GLY A 31 2.18 -18.70 15.05
N ASP A 32 1.89 -18.29 13.82
CA ASP A 32 0.98 -19.02 12.93
C ASP A 32 1.68 -20.13 12.12
N GLY A 33 3.03 -20.20 12.17
CA GLY A 33 3.81 -21.22 11.48
C GLY A 33 3.61 -21.24 9.97
N GLY A 34 2.98 -20.19 9.40
CA GLY A 34 2.52 -20.12 8.02
C GLY A 34 3.64 -19.89 7.01
N THR A 35 4.90 -19.94 7.45
CA THR A 35 6.08 -19.74 6.62
C THR A 35 6.66 -21.07 6.14
N SER A 36 7.48 -21.03 5.09
CA SER A 36 8.07 -22.26 4.55
C SER A 36 9.05 -22.92 5.53
N PRO A 37 9.40 -24.20 5.33
CA PRO A 37 10.42 -24.90 6.14
C PRO A 37 11.79 -24.22 6.16
N PHE A 38 12.04 -23.21 5.32
CA PHE A 38 13.22 -22.37 5.38
C PHE A 38 13.38 -21.71 6.76
N TYR A 39 12.29 -21.27 7.37
CA TYR A 39 12.28 -20.47 8.61
C TYR A 39 12.34 -21.30 9.89
N THR A 40 12.24 -22.63 9.78
CA THR A 40 12.32 -23.51 10.94
C THR A 40 13.74 -24.06 11.09
N TRP A 41 14.28 -23.95 12.30
CA TRP A 41 15.58 -24.49 12.68
C TRP A 41 15.43 -25.54 13.78
N ALA A 42 15.66 -26.80 13.41
CA ALA A 42 15.46 -27.95 14.31
C ALA A 42 16.75 -28.46 14.98
N ARG A 43 17.88 -27.77 14.80
CA ARG A 43 19.19 -28.16 15.36
C ARG A 43 19.56 -27.21 16.51
N PRO A 44 20.54 -27.56 17.37
CA PRO A 44 21.07 -26.61 18.33
C PRO A 44 21.52 -25.31 17.63
N VAL A 45 21.13 -24.16 18.19
CA VAL A 45 21.47 -22.86 17.63
C VAL A 45 22.93 -22.51 18.03
N PRO A 46 23.82 -22.24 17.06
CA PRO A 46 25.22 -21.88 17.33
C PRO A 46 25.34 -20.47 17.94
N ALA A 47 26.57 -20.01 18.14
CA ALA A 47 26.85 -18.69 18.71
C ALA A 47 26.18 -17.55 17.91
N PRO A 48 25.65 -16.50 18.58
CA PRO A 48 24.99 -15.38 17.93
C PRO A 48 25.80 -14.76 16.78
N GLY A 49 25.08 -14.34 15.74
CA GLY A 49 25.67 -13.78 14.53
C GLY A 49 26.26 -14.84 13.58
N THR A 50 25.84 -16.10 13.69
CA THR A 50 26.20 -17.16 12.72
C THR A 50 25.09 -17.33 11.69
N LEU A 51 25.43 -17.31 10.40
CA LEU A 51 24.50 -17.65 9.31
C LEU A 51 24.18 -19.15 9.34
N LEU A 52 22.90 -19.49 9.49
CA LEU A 52 22.41 -20.86 9.58
C LEU A 52 21.96 -21.40 8.22
N ARG A 53 21.30 -20.55 7.43
CA ARG A 53 20.74 -20.90 6.13
C ARG A 53 20.64 -19.68 5.23
N GLN A 54 20.76 -19.89 3.92
CA GLN A 54 20.53 -18.86 2.92
C GLN A 54 19.85 -19.48 1.70
N GLN A 55 18.90 -18.75 1.10
CA GLN A 55 18.21 -19.13 -0.13
C GLN A 55 17.97 -17.89 -0.98
N PRO A 56 18.11 -17.94 -2.32
CA PRO A 56 17.73 -16.82 -3.18
C PRO A 56 16.30 -16.34 -2.91
N LEU A 57 16.07 -15.03 -2.93
CA LEU A 57 14.72 -14.49 -2.85
C LEU A 57 13.97 -14.76 -4.17
N PRO A 58 12.64 -15.00 -4.12
CA PRO A 58 11.78 -14.89 -5.28
C PRO A 58 11.93 -13.52 -5.96
N ASN A 59 11.75 -13.47 -7.29
CA ASN A 59 11.93 -12.23 -8.06
C ASN A 59 10.99 -11.10 -7.59
N GLU A 60 9.81 -11.45 -7.08
CA GLU A 60 8.81 -10.51 -6.58
C GLU A 60 9.25 -9.82 -5.28
N LEU A 61 10.18 -10.44 -4.54
CA LEU A 61 10.74 -9.90 -3.29
C LEU A 61 12.13 -9.29 -3.47
N LEU A 62 12.69 -9.36 -4.68
CA LEU A 62 13.99 -8.81 -5.01
C LEU A 62 13.89 -7.30 -5.22
N LEU A 63 14.82 -6.55 -4.64
CA LEU A 63 14.93 -5.11 -4.83
C LEU A 63 15.52 -4.81 -6.21
N SER A 64 14.95 -3.86 -6.94
CA SER A 64 15.34 -3.58 -8.33
C SER A 64 16.81 -3.16 -8.47
N GLU A 65 17.42 -2.55 -7.46
CA GLU A 65 18.85 -2.18 -7.44
C GLU A 65 19.77 -3.22 -6.79
N ALA A 66 19.22 -4.36 -6.38
CA ALA A 66 20.02 -5.48 -5.93
C ALA A 66 20.52 -6.31 -7.12
N GLY A 67 21.84 -6.51 -7.21
CA GLY A 67 22.42 -7.50 -8.12
C GLY A 67 22.14 -8.93 -7.69
N ARG A 68 21.97 -9.17 -6.38
CA ARG A 68 21.53 -10.44 -5.79
C ARG A 68 20.75 -10.15 -4.51
N GLY A 69 19.76 -10.99 -4.23
CA GLY A 69 19.00 -10.96 -2.98
C GLY A 69 18.80 -12.38 -2.46
N ALA A 70 18.91 -12.55 -1.15
CA ALA A 70 18.72 -13.83 -0.50
C ALA A 70 17.97 -13.66 0.81
N ARG A 71 17.08 -14.61 1.10
CA ARG A 71 16.54 -14.82 2.42
C ARG A 71 17.61 -15.51 3.26
N ILE A 72 17.74 -15.08 4.51
CA ILE A 72 18.72 -15.61 5.45
C ILE A 72 18.04 -16.07 6.73
N LEU A 73 18.62 -17.08 7.36
CA LEU A 73 18.35 -17.48 8.73
C LEU A 73 19.67 -17.38 9.48
N TYR A 74 19.69 -16.70 10.61
CA TYR A 74 20.88 -16.49 11.42
C TYR A 74 20.57 -16.75 12.90
N SER A 75 21.60 -17.00 13.69
CA SER A 75 21.48 -17.17 15.14
C SER A 75 21.54 -15.83 15.85
N SER A 76 20.74 -15.67 16.89
CA SER A 76 20.75 -14.50 17.78
C SER A 76 20.57 -14.94 19.24
N THR A 77 20.65 -13.99 20.15
CA THR A 77 20.29 -14.18 21.57
C THR A 77 18.85 -13.73 21.77
N ASP A 78 18.05 -14.53 22.45
CA ASP A 78 16.70 -14.14 22.89
C ASP A 78 16.81 -12.84 23.71
N GLY A 79 16.18 -11.77 23.22
CA GLY A 79 16.25 -10.49 23.89
C GLY A 79 15.29 -10.35 25.07
N ILE A 80 14.34 -11.27 25.26
CA ILE A 80 13.42 -11.26 26.40
C ILE A 80 14.13 -11.83 27.64
N GLY A 81 14.60 -13.08 27.56
CA GLY A 81 15.35 -13.75 28.63
C GLY A 81 16.84 -13.40 28.67
N GLY A 82 17.41 -12.92 27.56
CA GLY A 82 18.80 -12.43 27.46
C GLY A 82 19.88 -13.53 27.44
N ARG A 83 19.50 -14.81 27.33
CA ARG A 83 20.43 -15.95 27.51
C ARG A 83 20.31 -17.04 26.46
N GLU A 84 19.08 -17.34 26.04
CA GLU A 84 18.83 -18.43 25.11
C GLU A 84 19.26 -18.05 23.69
N ARG A 85 19.64 -19.06 22.91
CA ARG A 85 20.03 -18.87 21.51
C ARG A 85 18.86 -19.24 20.62
N ILE A 86 18.51 -18.34 19.71
CA ILE A 86 17.34 -18.47 18.84
C ILE A 86 17.73 -18.30 17.37
N ALA A 87 16.91 -18.84 16.48
CA ALA A 87 17.00 -18.52 15.06
C ALA A 87 16.15 -17.28 14.74
N VAL A 88 16.67 -16.41 13.89
CA VAL A 88 15.98 -15.21 13.39
C VAL A 88 16.14 -15.15 11.88
N SER A 89 15.09 -14.75 11.17
CA SER A 89 15.14 -14.61 9.71
C SER A 89 15.39 -13.17 9.26
N GLY A 90 15.70 -13.03 7.98
CA GLY A 90 15.86 -11.74 7.34
C GLY A 90 16.12 -11.87 5.85
N ALA A 91 16.55 -10.77 5.25
CA ALA A 91 17.01 -10.72 3.88
C ALA A 91 18.36 -10.02 3.76
N TYR A 92 19.15 -10.42 2.77
CA TYR A 92 20.42 -9.81 2.43
C TYR A 92 20.43 -9.44 0.94
N PHE A 93 20.90 -8.24 0.63
CA PHE A 93 20.95 -7.68 -0.72
C PHE A 93 22.33 -7.12 -1.00
N THR A 94 22.84 -7.43 -2.20
CA THR A 94 24.08 -6.84 -2.72
C THR A 94 23.76 -5.86 -3.84
N PRO A 95 24.44 -4.70 -3.92
CA PRO A 95 24.29 -3.78 -5.04
C PRO A 95 24.55 -4.43 -6.40
N LYS A 96 23.99 -3.85 -7.45
CA LYS A 96 24.46 -4.12 -8.82
C LYS A 96 25.92 -3.67 -8.99
N GLY A 97 26.62 -4.29 -9.92
CA GLY A 97 28.00 -3.92 -10.27
C GLY A 97 29.07 -4.63 -9.44
N LYS A 98 30.29 -4.07 -9.45
CA LYS A 98 31.45 -4.63 -8.76
C LYS A 98 31.65 -3.97 -7.40
N PRO A 99 32.05 -4.71 -6.35
CA PRO A 99 32.40 -4.13 -5.07
C PRO A 99 33.57 -3.14 -5.21
N PRO A 100 33.57 -2.00 -4.50
CA PRO A 100 34.69 -1.08 -4.48
C PRO A 100 35.91 -1.72 -3.81
N LYS A 101 37.07 -1.08 -3.91
CA LYS A 101 38.28 -1.54 -3.20
C LYS A 101 38.01 -1.59 -1.70
N GLY A 102 38.13 -2.78 -1.12
CA GLY A 102 37.80 -3.02 0.29
C GLY A 102 36.39 -3.56 0.54
N GLY A 103 35.52 -3.65 -0.46
CA GLY A 103 34.17 -4.20 -0.33
C GLY A 103 33.07 -3.15 -0.08
N TRP A 104 31.81 -3.53 -0.22
CA TRP A 104 30.68 -2.65 0.04
C TRP A 104 30.54 -2.34 1.54
N PRO A 105 30.26 -1.10 1.95
CA PRO A 105 29.75 -0.82 3.29
C PRO A 105 28.38 -1.49 3.48
N LEU A 106 28.06 -1.85 4.73
CA LEU A 106 26.84 -2.56 5.09
C LEU A 106 25.85 -1.61 5.79
N ILE A 107 24.66 -1.48 5.23
CA ILE A 107 23.47 -1.01 5.93
C ILE A 107 22.83 -2.19 6.66
N VAL A 108 22.56 -2.03 7.94
CA VAL A 108 21.70 -2.91 8.74
C VAL A 108 20.37 -2.21 8.90
N TRP A 109 19.36 -2.65 8.16
CA TRP A 109 18.07 -2.00 8.10
C TRP A 109 17.03 -2.70 8.97
N ALA A 110 16.34 -1.90 9.77
CA ALA A 110 15.24 -2.29 10.63
C ALA A 110 13.91 -1.73 10.10
N HIS A 111 12.95 -2.61 9.85
CA HIS A 111 11.63 -2.23 9.36
C HIS A 111 10.76 -1.62 10.48
N GLY A 112 9.78 -0.81 10.08
CA GLY A 112 8.68 -0.37 10.95
C GLY A 112 7.68 -1.48 11.24
N THR A 113 6.56 -1.18 11.89
CA THR A 113 5.59 -2.20 12.29
C THR A 113 4.99 -2.94 11.11
N VAL A 114 5.03 -4.27 11.16
CA VAL A 114 4.46 -5.17 10.14
C VAL A 114 3.44 -6.14 10.70
N GLY A 115 3.57 -6.53 11.96
CA GLY A 115 2.70 -7.49 12.65
C GLY A 115 3.47 -8.26 13.71
N LEU A 116 2.82 -9.26 14.30
CA LEU A 116 3.43 -10.19 15.27
C LEU A 116 3.64 -11.60 14.71
N ALA A 117 2.85 -11.98 13.70
CA ALA A 117 2.81 -13.33 13.15
C ALA A 117 4.01 -13.62 12.25
N ASP A 118 4.35 -14.91 12.11
CA ASP A 118 5.48 -15.36 11.30
C ASP A 118 5.34 -14.87 9.85
N VAL A 119 4.13 -14.96 9.29
CA VAL A 119 3.81 -14.52 7.93
C VAL A 119 3.96 -13.02 7.69
N CYS A 120 4.12 -12.20 8.73
CA CYS A 120 4.31 -10.75 8.57
C CYS A 120 5.77 -10.35 8.35
N ALA A 121 6.72 -11.28 8.45
CA ALA A 121 8.14 -11.03 8.19
C ALA A 121 8.38 -10.44 6.80
N PRO A 122 9.11 -9.31 6.66
CA PRO A 122 9.40 -8.73 5.35
C PRO A 122 10.21 -9.61 4.40
N SER A 123 11.01 -10.54 4.92
CA SER A 123 11.68 -11.56 4.09
C SER A 123 10.72 -12.59 3.49
N TRP A 124 9.51 -12.72 4.04
CA TRP A 124 8.42 -13.58 3.58
C TRP A 124 7.39 -12.83 2.75
N ALA A 125 6.75 -11.82 3.34
CA ALA A 125 5.62 -11.09 2.76
C ALA A 125 6.02 -9.92 1.85
N GLY A 126 7.30 -9.56 1.81
CA GLY A 126 7.79 -8.39 1.10
C GLY A 126 7.66 -7.10 1.90
N ARG A 127 7.88 -5.98 1.22
CA ARG A 127 8.05 -4.65 1.84
C ARG A 127 7.08 -3.65 1.23
N SER A 128 6.81 -2.57 1.94
CA SER A 128 6.03 -1.47 1.38
C SER A 128 6.79 -0.78 0.24
N GLU A 129 6.10 -0.17 -0.71
CA GLU A 129 6.75 0.60 -1.79
C GLU A 129 7.68 1.70 -1.26
N ARG A 130 7.31 2.32 -0.13
CA ARG A 130 8.12 3.32 0.56
C ARG A 130 9.49 2.75 0.95
N ASP A 131 9.50 1.54 1.52
CA ASP A 131 10.72 0.88 1.98
C ASP A 131 11.51 0.30 0.80
N ILE A 132 10.84 -0.21 -0.23
CA ILE A 132 11.48 -0.64 -1.49
C ILE A 132 12.26 0.52 -2.10
N ARG A 133 11.65 1.71 -2.23
CA ARG A 133 12.35 2.90 -2.73
C ARG A 133 13.53 3.28 -1.86
N TYR A 134 13.34 3.31 -0.54
CA TYR A 134 14.39 3.69 0.40
C TYR A 134 15.59 2.75 0.33
N LEU A 135 15.37 1.43 0.32
CA LEU A 135 16.45 0.44 0.24
C LEU A 135 17.12 0.43 -1.14
N ASN A 136 16.37 0.60 -2.22
CA ASN A 136 16.93 0.76 -3.56
C ASN A 136 17.87 1.96 -3.65
N SER A 137 17.53 3.09 -3.01
CA SER A 137 18.43 4.24 -2.97
C SER A 137 19.75 3.91 -2.27
N TRP A 138 19.77 3.15 -1.19
CA TRP A 138 21.04 2.74 -0.55
C TRP A 138 21.84 1.74 -1.40
N LEU A 139 21.16 0.81 -2.07
CA LEU A 139 21.81 -0.11 -3.01
C LEU A 139 22.42 0.63 -4.20
N GLU A 140 21.71 1.60 -4.78
CA GLU A 140 22.20 2.46 -5.87
C GLU A 140 23.44 3.26 -5.45
N GLN A 141 23.50 3.65 -4.18
CA GLN A 141 24.64 4.35 -3.59
C GLN A 141 25.83 3.42 -3.27
N GLY A 142 25.72 2.11 -3.59
CA GLY A 142 26.79 1.14 -3.43
C GLY A 142 26.88 0.52 -2.04
N PHE A 143 25.79 0.48 -1.28
CA PHE A 143 25.73 -0.16 0.03
C PHE A 143 25.06 -1.52 -0.05
N ALA A 144 25.68 -2.55 0.51
CA ALA A 144 24.98 -3.81 0.79
C ALA A 144 23.97 -3.58 1.92
N VAL A 145 22.89 -4.36 1.92
CA VAL A 145 21.82 -4.25 2.92
C VAL A 145 21.58 -5.61 3.55
N VAL A 146 21.62 -5.69 4.87
CA VAL A 146 21.00 -6.77 5.63
C VAL A 146 19.76 -6.22 6.35
N ALA A 147 18.64 -6.90 6.21
CA ALA A 147 17.34 -6.53 6.75
C ALA A 147 16.86 -7.66 7.67
N SER A 148 16.91 -7.43 8.96
CA SER A 148 16.39 -8.39 9.96
C SER A 148 14.86 -8.36 9.97
N ASP A 149 14.23 -9.52 10.11
CA ASP A 149 12.78 -9.60 10.42
C ASP A 149 12.51 -9.43 11.92
N TYR A 150 13.53 -9.58 12.77
CA TYR A 150 13.46 -9.66 14.25
C TYR A 150 13.03 -11.01 14.79
N GLN A 151 13.42 -11.27 16.03
CA GLN A 151 12.94 -12.40 16.81
C GLN A 151 11.41 -12.51 16.76
N GLY A 152 10.92 -13.71 16.47
CA GLY A 152 9.49 -14.04 16.44
C GLY A 152 8.74 -13.55 15.19
N LEU A 153 9.44 -13.02 14.18
CA LEU A 153 8.90 -12.79 12.85
C LEU A 153 9.57 -13.74 11.87
N GLY A 154 8.75 -14.43 11.07
CA GLY A 154 9.18 -15.45 10.13
C GLY A 154 9.50 -16.79 10.79
N THR A 155 10.19 -16.75 11.92
CA THR A 155 10.57 -17.89 12.77
C THR A 155 9.62 -18.04 13.97
N PRO A 156 9.38 -19.26 14.48
CA PRO A 156 8.40 -19.52 15.55
C PRO A 156 8.48 -18.58 16.76
N GLY A 157 7.33 -18.01 17.11
CA GLY A 157 7.08 -17.21 18.30
C GLY A 157 6.01 -16.15 18.02
N PRO A 158 5.70 -15.25 18.97
CA PRO A 158 5.31 -13.90 18.61
C PRO A 158 6.54 -13.01 18.55
N HIS A 159 6.48 -12.01 17.69
CA HIS A 159 7.37 -10.87 17.77
C HIS A 159 7.21 -10.10 19.10
N ALA A 160 8.32 -9.79 19.78
CA ALA A 160 8.33 -8.91 20.95
C ALA A 160 8.24 -7.42 20.53
N TYR A 161 7.04 -6.99 20.17
CA TYR A 161 6.80 -5.68 19.56
C TYR A 161 7.23 -4.50 20.46
N MET A 162 8.03 -3.58 19.91
CA MET A 162 8.58 -2.38 20.57
C MET A 162 9.57 -2.64 21.70
N VAL A 163 9.90 -3.91 21.99
CA VAL A 163 10.87 -4.25 23.02
C VAL A 163 12.27 -4.04 22.46
N THR A 164 13.02 -3.10 23.05
CA THR A 164 14.24 -2.58 22.43
C THR A 164 15.36 -3.61 22.36
N ARG A 165 15.50 -4.48 23.37
CA ARG A 165 16.58 -5.49 23.41
C ARG A 165 16.44 -6.60 22.35
N PRO A 166 15.29 -7.31 22.21
CA PRO A 166 15.08 -8.28 21.12
C PRO A 166 15.32 -7.73 19.73
N GLU A 167 14.82 -6.53 19.45
CA GLU A 167 14.98 -5.88 18.15
C GLU A 167 16.46 -5.52 17.90
N ALA A 168 17.13 -4.92 18.89
CA ALA A 168 18.54 -4.56 18.81
C ALA A 168 19.46 -5.77 18.61
N TYR A 169 19.25 -6.85 19.38
CA TYR A 169 20.08 -8.06 19.28
C TYR A 169 19.91 -8.73 17.92
N SER A 170 18.67 -8.82 17.42
CA SER A 170 18.38 -9.32 16.08
C SER A 170 19.11 -8.49 15.01
N MET A 171 19.03 -7.16 15.08
CA MET A 171 19.74 -6.28 14.14
C MET A 171 21.26 -6.51 14.18
N LEU A 172 21.88 -6.47 15.35
CA LEU A 172 23.33 -6.61 15.53
C LEU A 172 23.81 -8.00 15.07
N ASP A 173 23.08 -9.06 15.38
CA ASP A 173 23.45 -10.40 14.95
C ASP A 173 23.22 -10.63 13.45
N SER A 174 22.23 -9.96 12.84
CA SER A 174 22.10 -9.96 11.37
C SER A 174 23.33 -9.32 10.70
N ALA A 175 23.87 -8.26 11.31
CA ALA A 175 25.09 -7.60 10.86
C ALA A 175 26.30 -8.53 10.99
N ARG A 176 26.47 -9.18 12.15
CA ARG A 176 27.52 -10.19 12.37
C ARG A 176 27.43 -11.33 11.37
N ALA A 177 26.23 -11.87 11.15
CA ALA A 177 26.00 -12.96 10.21
C ALA A 177 26.39 -12.53 8.80
N ALA A 178 26.01 -11.33 8.36
CA ALA A 178 26.39 -10.80 7.06
C ALA A 178 27.92 -10.60 6.95
N VAL A 179 28.54 -9.87 7.88
CA VAL A 179 29.98 -9.56 7.88
C VAL A 179 30.85 -10.83 7.91
N ARG A 180 30.45 -11.86 8.66
CA ARG A 180 31.22 -13.11 8.79
C ARG A 180 31.04 -14.06 7.61
N SER A 181 29.90 -14.03 6.93
CA SER A 181 29.56 -15.04 5.89
C SER A 181 29.65 -14.51 4.46
N GLN A 182 29.43 -13.21 4.24
CA GLN A 182 29.35 -12.64 2.91
C GLN A 182 30.71 -12.11 2.46
N ARG A 183 31.09 -12.46 1.23
CA ARG A 183 32.32 -11.95 0.62
C ARG A 183 32.10 -10.53 0.12
N ASN A 184 33.17 -9.75 0.06
CA ASN A 184 33.19 -8.39 -0.49
C ASN A 184 32.42 -7.32 0.32
N LEU A 185 32.30 -7.50 1.63
CA LEU A 185 31.91 -6.43 2.55
C LEU A 185 33.17 -5.75 3.12
N SER A 186 33.08 -4.44 3.37
CA SER A 186 34.16 -3.66 3.99
C SER A 186 34.24 -3.78 5.51
N GLY A 187 33.25 -4.42 6.13
CA GLY A 187 33.12 -4.50 7.58
C GLY A 187 32.54 -3.23 8.23
N LYS A 188 32.54 -2.07 7.54
CA LYS A 188 31.92 -0.84 8.05
C LYS A 188 30.39 -0.95 8.05
N VAL A 189 29.77 -0.72 9.20
CA VAL A 189 28.33 -0.88 9.43
C VAL A 189 27.65 0.46 9.73
N ILE A 190 26.46 0.67 9.15
CA ILE A 190 25.55 1.76 9.50
C ILE A 190 24.20 1.16 9.87
N LEU A 191 23.62 1.60 10.99
CA LEU A 191 22.30 1.16 11.46
C LEU A 191 21.21 2.09 10.92
N LEU A 192 20.19 1.54 10.26
CA LEU A 192 19.06 2.31 9.71
C LEU A 192 17.74 1.81 10.26
N GLY A 193 16.80 2.72 10.52
CA GLY A 193 15.48 2.35 10.99
C GLY A 193 14.37 3.38 10.78
N GLN A 194 13.13 2.90 10.74
CA GLN A 194 11.92 3.71 10.62
C GLN A 194 10.87 3.32 11.65
N SER A 195 10.23 4.29 12.32
CA SER A 195 9.18 4.04 13.34
C SER A 195 9.67 3.07 14.42
N GLN A 196 8.99 1.95 14.67
CA GLN A 196 9.52 0.85 15.48
C GLN A 196 10.99 0.51 15.14
N GLY A 197 11.32 0.36 13.87
CA GLY A 197 12.70 0.09 13.45
C GLY A 197 13.68 1.21 13.75
N ALA A 198 13.22 2.46 13.85
CA ALA A 198 14.06 3.58 14.29
C ALA A 198 14.39 3.46 15.79
N SER A 199 13.43 2.99 16.60
CA SER A 199 13.68 2.60 17.99
C SER A 199 14.68 1.44 18.07
N ALA A 200 14.51 0.40 17.25
CA ALA A 200 15.45 -0.71 17.15
C ALA A 200 16.87 -0.26 16.80
N ALA A 201 17.03 0.63 15.81
CA ALA A 201 18.32 1.14 15.37
C ALA A 201 19.00 2.01 16.45
N PHE A 202 18.25 2.86 17.15
CA PHE A 202 18.75 3.64 18.28
C PHE A 202 19.20 2.72 19.42
N ALA A 203 18.37 1.74 19.78
CA ALA A 203 18.69 0.76 20.81
C ALA A 203 19.90 -0.09 20.45
N ALA A 204 20.01 -0.53 19.19
CA ALA A 204 21.16 -1.28 18.68
C ALA A 204 22.45 -0.48 18.80
N ALA A 205 22.44 0.82 18.50
CA ALA A 205 23.59 1.69 18.74
C ALA A 205 23.97 1.77 20.22
N GLY A 206 22.98 1.79 21.12
CA GLY A 206 23.19 1.82 22.57
C GLY A 206 23.69 0.50 23.16
N PHE A 207 23.23 -0.64 22.65
CA PHE A 207 23.68 -1.98 23.08
C PHE A 207 25.00 -2.42 22.43
N ALA A 208 25.43 -1.78 21.34
CA ALA A 208 26.54 -2.25 20.52
C ALA A 208 27.83 -2.47 21.30
N ALA A 209 28.22 -1.55 22.19
CA ALA A 209 29.48 -1.65 22.92
C ALA A 209 29.55 -2.89 23.83
N ASP A 210 28.43 -3.28 24.43
CA ASP A 210 28.37 -4.41 25.37
C ASP A 210 28.05 -5.73 24.65
N TYR A 211 27.12 -5.69 23.69
CA TYR A 211 26.60 -6.89 23.04
C TYR A 211 27.37 -7.28 21.78
N ALA A 212 27.79 -6.29 20.98
CA ALA A 212 28.44 -6.48 19.69
C ALA A 212 29.69 -5.60 19.45
N PRO A 213 30.68 -5.62 20.37
CA PRO A 213 31.89 -4.82 20.25
C PRO A 213 32.77 -5.22 19.05
N ASP A 214 32.53 -6.39 18.46
CA ASP A 214 33.24 -6.88 17.27
C ASP A 214 32.75 -6.23 15.96
N LEU A 215 31.64 -5.50 15.98
CA LEU A 215 31.13 -4.80 14.80
C LEU A 215 31.70 -3.39 14.68
N ASP A 216 32.18 -3.03 13.49
CA ASP A 216 32.64 -1.68 13.16
C ASP A 216 31.47 -0.77 12.79
N ILE A 217 30.63 -0.45 13.78
CA ILE A 217 29.47 0.45 13.63
C ILE A 217 29.98 1.88 13.60
N ARG A 218 29.66 2.60 12.52
CA ARG A 218 30.15 3.96 12.29
C ARG A 218 29.12 5.04 12.62
N GLY A 219 27.83 4.73 12.52
CA GLY A 219 26.75 5.67 12.78
C GLY A 219 25.37 5.05 12.61
N ALA A 220 24.35 5.83 12.95
CA ALA A 220 22.95 5.43 12.82
C ALA A 220 22.11 6.50 12.11
N VAL A 221 21.06 6.08 11.41
CA VAL A 221 20.06 6.94 10.77
C VAL A 221 18.68 6.47 11.21
N THR A 222 17.93 7.36 11.83
CA THR A 222 16.61 7.05 12.38
C THR A 222 15.56 8.02 11.83
N THR A 223 14.39 7.49 11.46
CA THR A 223 13.28 8.26 10.87
C THR A 223 12.00 8.00 11.65
N GLY A 224 11.33 9.07 12.12
CA GLY A 224 10.07 8.92 12.86
C GLY A 224 10.24 8.18 14.19
N THR A 225 11.29 8.48 14.96
CA THR A 225 11.79 7.65 16.08
C THR A 225 10.90 7.73 17.32
N PRO A 226 10.17 6.66 17.71
CA PRO A 226 9.41 6.64 18.96
C PRO A 226 10.33 6.84 20.16
N TYR A 227 9.87 7.56 21.17
CA TYR A 227 10.63 7.75 22.40
C TYR A 227 9.70 7.83 23.59
N VAL A 228 9.87 6.92 24.55
CA VAL A 228 9.22 6.98 25.86
C VAL A 228 10.23 7.55 26.85
N SER A 229 9.97 8.76 27.34
CA SER A 229 10.83 9.35 28.37
C SER A 229 10.55 8.70 29.71
N ALA A 230 11.61 8.26 30.41
CA ALA A 230 11.50 7.71 31.75
C ALA A 230 10.95 8.74 32.77
N ASN A 231 11.17 10.04 32.50
CA ASN A 231 10.77 11.14 33.38
C ASN A 231 9.35 11.65 33.08
N ASP A 232 8.81 11.33 31.90
CA ASP A 232 7.50 11.78 31.45
C ASP A 232 6.93 10.79 30.40
N PRO A 233 6.42 9.63 30.85
CA PRO A 233 5.90 8.60 29.94
C PRO A 233 4.64 9.07 29.19
N GLU A 234 3.87 9.99 29.78
CA GLU A 234 2.60 10.49 29.24
C GLU A 234 2.78 11.52 28.12
N ALA A 235 3.95 12.15 27.98
CA ALA A 235 4.29 13.07 26.88
C ALA A 235 4.12 12.46 25.48
N THR A 236 4.07 11.13 25.40
CA THR A 236 3.88 10.36 24.18
C THR A 236 2.41 10.10 23.84
N SER A 237 1.50 10.42 24.75
CA SER A 237 0.07 10.15 24.61
C SER A 237 -0.53 10.93 23.44
N ARG A 238 -1.13 10.20 22.49
CA ARG A 238 -1.89 10.80 21.39
C ARG A 238 -3.13 11.47 21.97
N GLY A 239 -3.10 12.80 22.05
CA GLY A 239 -4.30 13.61 22.29
C GLY A 239 -5.36 13.39 21.20
N GLY A 240 -6.59 13.82 21.45
CA GLY A 240 -7.68 13.73 20.46
C GLY A 240 -9.00 13.29 21.07
N ASP A 241 -10.06 13.35 20.27
CA ASP A 241 -11.40 12.93 20.68
C ASP A 241 -11.44 11.41 20.89
N PRO A 242 -11.73 10.91 22.11
CA PRO A 242 -11.79 9.48 22.39
C PRO A 242 -12.97 8.77 21.69
N ASN A 243 -13.96 9.52 21.17
CA ASN A 243 -15.11 9.01 20.44
C ASN A 243 -14.89 8.94 18.92
N ARG A 244 -13.76 9.45 18.43
CA ARG A 244 -13.40 9.31 17.02
C ARG A 244 -12.81 7.93 16.77
N VAL A 245 -13.11 7.35 15.60
CA VAL A 245 -12.48 6.09 15.15
C VAL A 245 -10.98 6.26 15.18
N ASP A 246 -10.31 5.35 15.90
CA ASP A 246 -8.88 5.44 16.18
C ASP A 246 -8.14 4.21 15.64
N PRO A 247 -7.50 4.32 14.46
CA PRO A 247 -6.70 3.23 13.91
C PRO A 247 -5.51 2.84 14.78
N ALA A 248 -5.10 3.67 15.75
CA ALA A 248 -4.02 3.38 16.69
C ALA A 248 -4.28 2.17 17.59
N ILE A 249 -5.56 1.77 17.73
CA ILE A 249 -5.97 0.61 18.52
C ILE A 249 -5.31 -0.68 18.00
N ALA A 250 -5.05 -0.79 16.69
CA ALA A 250 -4.32 -1.91 16.10
C ALA A 250 -2.94 -2.13 16.74
N TYR A 251 -2.19 -1.05 16.97
CA TYR A 251 -0.88 -1.09 17.62
C TYR A 251 -1.00 -1.38 19.12
N THR A 252 -2.10 -0.94 19.73
CA THR A 252 -2.38 -1.25 21.15
C THR A 252 -2.64 -2.75 21.34
N TYR A 253 -3.31 -3.42 20.39
CA TYR A 253 -3.45 -4.88 20.42
C TYR A 253 -2.08 -5.57 20.41
N TYR A 254 -1.16 -5.14 19.54
CA TYR A 254 0.20 -5.69 19.49
C TYR A 254 0.99 -5.47 20.79
N LEU A 255 0.86 -4.31 21.43
CA LEU A 255 1.44 -4.07 22.76
C LEU A 255 0.82 -4.98 23.81
N THR A 256 -0.50 -5.18 23.81
CA THR A 256 -1.17 -6.11 24.72
C THR A 256 -0.66 -7.54 24.54
N LEU A 257 -0.59 -8.01 23.30
CA LEU A 257 -0.06 -9.33 23.00
C LEU A 257 1.40 -9.48 23.45
N THR A 258 2.18 -8.42 23.40
CA THR A 258 3.57 -8.39 23.93
C THR A 258 3.60 -8.48 25.45
N VAL A 259 2.70 -7.80 26.17
CA VAL A 259 2.55 -7.98 27.62
C VAL A 259 2.24 -9.44 27.95
N GLN A 260 1.30 -10.05 27.22
CA GLN A 260 0.87 -11.45 27.42
C GLN A 260 1.99 -12.48 27.23
N GLN A 261 3.05 -12.15 26.48
CA GLN A 261 4.21 -13.06 26.30
C GLN A 261 4.96 -13.34 27.61
N THR A 262 5.05 -12.33 28.48
CA THR A 262 5.75 -12.43 29.77
C THR A 262 4.79 -12.52 30.95
N ARG A 263 3.51 -12.18 30.72
CA ARG A 263 2.46 -12.10 31.74
C ARG A 263 1.15 -12.73 31.23
N PRO A 264 1.11 -14.07 31.10
CA PRO A 264 -0.04 -14.77 30.55
C PRO A 264 -1.29 -14.68 31.45
N GLU A 265 -1.16 -14.19 32.69
CA GLU A 265 -2.27 -13.91 33.59
C GLU A 265 -3.09 -12.67 33.18
N ILE A 266 -2.55 -11.80 32.32
CA ILE A 266 -3.28 -10.65 31.77
C ILE A 266 -4.17 -11.13 30.63
N THR A 267 -5.49 -11.01 30.80
CA THR A 267 -6.45 -11.44 29.77
C THR A 267 -6.96 -10.27 28.95
N ASP A 268 -7.51 -10.54 27.76
CA ASP A 268 -8.08 -9.49 26.90
C ASP A 268 -9.21 -8.73 27.60
N GLY A 269 -9.98 -9.43 28.45
CA GLY A 269 -11.07 -8.87 29.25
C GLY A 269 -10.61 -7.90 30.36
N ASP A 270 -9.32 -7.87 30.70
CA ASP A 270 -8.74 -6.87 31.60
C ASP A 270 -8.60 -5.49 30.92
N ILE A 271 -8.59 -5.46 29.59
CA ILE A 271 -8.17 -4.30 28.79
C ILE A 271 -9.29 -3.81 27.88
N TYR A 272 -9.95 -4.74 27.20
CA TYR A 272 -10.87 -4.44 26.11
C TYR A 272 -12.32 -4.72 26.49
N THR A 273 -13.22 -3.95 25.88
CA THR A 273 -14.66 -4.24 25.92
C THR A 273 -14.98 -5.46 25.06
N GLU A 274 -16.16 -6.04 25.24
CA GLU A 274 -16.65 -7.14 24.37
C GLU A 274 -16.67 -6.75 22.89
N ARG A 275 -16.86 -5.47 22.57
CA ARG A 275 -16.84 -4.96 21.18
C ARG A 275 -15.46 -5.10 20.55
N ALA A 276 -14.40 -4.85 21.32
CA ALA A 276 -13.02 -4.87 20.85
C ALA A 276 -12.36 -6.26 20.95
N ALA A 277 -12.90 -7.15 21.78
CA ALA A 277 -12.33 -8.48 22.00
C ALA A 277 -12.14 -9.31 20.72
N PRO A 278 -13.05 -9.35 19.72
CA PRO A 278 -12.85 -10.20 18.54
C PRO A 278 -11.63 -9.85 17.67
N LEU A 279 -11.17 -8.59 17.70
CA LEU A 279 -10.05 -8.14 16.87
C LEU A 279 -8.68 -8.41 17.49
N ILE A 280 -8.58 -8.66 18.81
CA ILE A 280 -7.29 -9.02 19.41
C ILE A 280 -6.83 -10.41 18.97
N GLU A 281 -7.76 -11.36 18.84
CA GLU A 281 -7.47 -12.69 18.31
C GLU A 281 -7.02 -12.61 16.85
N GLN A 282 -7.60 -11.70 16.06
CA GLN A 282 -7.13 -11.43 14.71
C GLN A 282 -5.74 -10.78 14.70
N ALA A 283 -5.40 -9.95 15.69
CA ALA A 283 -4.08 -9.35 15.80
C ALA A 283 -2.96 -10.40 16.02
N ARG A 284 -3.27 -11.60 16.50
CA ARG A 284 -2.29 -12.70 16.61
C ARG A 284 -1.78 -13.20 15.25
N THR A 285 -2.57 -13.05 14.19
CA THR A 285 -2.27 -13.61 12.86
C THR A 285 -2.25 -12.57 11.74
N MET A 286 -2.93 -11.43 11.91
CA MET A 286 -2.98 -10.37 10.90
C MET A 286 -1.75 -9.46 10.95
N CYS A 287 -1.29 -9.08 9.76
CA CYS A 287 -0.33 -7.99 9.60
C CYS A 287 -0.99 -6.62 9.75
N ILE A 288 -0.18 -5.59 10.00
CA ILE A 288 -0.66 -4.29 10.49
C ILE A 288 -1.68 -3.61 9.57
N LYS A 289 -1.50 -3.67 8.25
CA LYS A 289 -2.38 -2.97 7.30
C LYS A 289 -3.81 -3.55 7.32
N PRO A 290 -4.01 -4.87 7.16
CA PRO A 290 -5.31 -5.50 7.39
C PRO A 290 -5.89 -5.22 8.77
N LEU A 291 -5.09 -5.29 9.84
CA LEU A 291 -5.57 -5.05 11.20
C LEU A 291 -6.08 -3.61 11.40
N VAL A 292 -5.34 -2.61 10.90
CA VAL A 292 -5.74 -1.20 10.90
C VAL A 292 -7.05 -1.00 10.13
N ALA A 293 -7.20 -1.66 8.98
CA ALA A 293 -8.44 -1.61 8.21
C ALA A 293 -9.61 -2.26 8.97
N ALA A 294 -9.38 -3.39 9.64
CA ALA A 294 -10.38 -4.09 10.44
C ALA A 294 -10.84 -3.25 11.65
N VAL A 295 -9.90 -2.65 12.38
CA VAL A 295 -10.18 -1.71 13.49
C VAL A 295 -11.03 -0.53 13.01
N THR A 296 -10.68 0.04 11.86
CA THR A 296 -11.42 1.17 11.26
C THR A 296 -12.82 0.74 10.84
N ALA A 297 -12.96 -0.40 10.16
CA ALA A 297 -14.25 -0.93 9.70
C ALA A 297 -15.18 -1.31 10.86
N ALA A 298 -14.62 -1.80 11.97
CA ALA A 298 -15.36 -2.07 13.20
C ALA A 298 -15.79 -0.79 13.95
N GLY A 299 -15.35 0.39 13.50
CA GLY A 299 -15.66 1.67 14.13
C GLY A 299 -15.13 1.74 15.56
N LEU A 300 -13.97 1.13 15.82
CA LEU A 300 -13.38 1.16 17.16
C LEU A 300 -12.84 2.54 17.47
N THR A 301 -13.19 3.03 18.65
CA THR A 301 -12.78 4.31 19.24
C THR A 301 -12.15 4.00 20.59
N ARG A 302 -11.32 4.88 21.14
CA ARG A 302 -10.73 4.63 22.47
C ARG A 302 -11.82 4.47 23.54
N ALA A 303 -12.91 5.21 23.42
CA ALA A 303 -14.05 5.15 24.34
C ALA A 303 -14.83 3.83 24.27
N ASN A 304 -14.92 3.19 23.10
CA ASN A 304 -15.69 1.96 22.94
C ASN A 304 -14.83 0.68 22.93
N ALA A 305 -13.51 0.79 22.74
CA ALA A 305 -12.61 -0.34 22.66
C ALA A 305 -11.97 -0.69 24.00
N MET A 306 -11.58 0.32 24.79
CA MET A 306 -10.90 0.12 26.06
C MET A 306 -11.91 0.10 27.20
N ARG A 307 -11.65 -0.72 28.22
CA ARG A 307 -12.40 -0.67 29.47
C ARG A 307 -12.18 0.67 30.19
N PRO A 308 -13.23 1.29 30.76
CA PRO A 308 -13.08 2.54 31.51
C PRO A 308 -12.31 2.35 32.82
N ASP A 309 -12.34 1.15 33.40
CA ASP A 309 -11.67 0.76 34.65
C ASP A 309 -10.31 0.06 34.42
N ILE A 310 -9.72 0.21 33.24
CA ILE A 310 -8.42 -0.41 32.92
C ILE A 310 -7.31 0.07 33.87
N ASP A 311 -6.68 -0.88 34.56
CA ASP A 311 -5.48 -0.63 35.37
C ASP A 311 -4.22 -0.65 34.49
N LYS A 312 -3.95 0.48 33.81
CA LYS A 312 -2.79 0.62 32.93
C LYS A 312 -1.45 0.44 33.65
N ALA A 313 -1.37 0.83 34.92
CA ALA A 313 -0.14 0.72 35.70
C ALA A 313 0.17 -0.75 35.98
N ARG A 314 -0.84 -1.54 36.39
CA ARG A 314 -0.70 -2.98 36.55
C ARG A 314 -0.38 -3.67 35.24
N ILE A 315 -0.98 -3.26 34.12
CA ILE A 315 -0.87 -3.97 32.84
C ILE A 315 0.42 -3.60 32.09
N TYR A 316 0.62 -2.32 31.80
CA TYR A 316 1.73 -1.84 30.96
C TYR A 316 2.94 -1.36 31.75
N GLY A 317 2.79 -1.05 33.05
CA GLY A 317 3.88 -0.57 33.91
C GLY A 317 5.12 -1.48 33.88
N PRO A 318 4.97 -2.80 34.05
CA PRO A 318 6.10 -3.74 33.99
C PRO A 318 6.76 -3.86 32.61
N LEU A 319 6.08 -3.49 31.52
CA LEU A 319 6.65 -3.50 30.17
C LEU A 319 7.54 -2.26 29.92
N LEU A 320 7.24 -1.12 30.56
CA LEU A 320 7.89 0.16 30.30
C LEU A 320 9.44 0.08 30.30
N PRO A 321 10.12 -0.53 31.28
CA PRO A 321 11.59 -0.61 31.27
C PRO A 321 12.16 -1.29 30.02
N SER A 322 11.41 -2.22 29.42
CA SER A 322 11.83 -2.96 28.23
C SER A 322 11.59 -2.19 26.93
N LEU A 323 10.84 -1.08 26.97
CA LEU A 323 10.64 -0.15 25.86
C LEU A 323 11.68 1.00 25.85
N LEU A 324 12.43 1.18 26.94
CA LEU A 324 13.43 2.22 27.06
C LEU A 324 14.71 1.86 26.29
N TYR A 325 15.44 2.89 25.88
CA TYR A 325 16.79 2.73 25.35
C TYR A 325 17.77 2.40 26.49
N PRO A 326 18.78 1.52 26.26
CA PRO A 326 19.74 1.16 27.30
C PRO A 326 20.61 2.36 27.74
N THR A 327 20.82 3.31 26.83
CA THR A 327 21.56 4.54 27.07
C THR A 327 21.15 5.57 26.02
N LEU A 328 21.17 6.86 26.39
CA LEU A 328 21.05 7.98 25.45
C LEU A 328 22.42 8.51 24.99
N LYS A 329 23.52 8.04 25.61
CA LYS A 329 24.91 8.33 25.22
C LYS A 329 25.41 7.22 24.29
N LEU A 330 25.27 7.44 23.00
CA LEU A 330 25.70 6.51 21.97
C LEU A 330 27.20 6.71 21.67
N PRO A 331 27.95 5.63 21.40
CA PRO A 331 29.37 5.72 21.04
C PRO A 331 29.60 6.19 19.59
N VAL A 332 28.53 6.37 18.81
CA VAL A 332 28.56 6.73 17.38
C VAL A 332 27.63 7.91 17.12
N PRO A 333 27.89 8.73 16.09
CA PRO A 333 26.98 9.79 15.68
C PRO A 333 25.66 9.21 15.14
N ILE A 334 24.57 9.96 15.36
CA ILE A 334 23.24 9.59 14.89
C ILE A 334 22.57 10.73 14.12
N PHE A 335 21.98 10.39 12.98
CA PHE A 335 21.11 11.26 12.22
C PHE A 335 19.65 10.97 12.58
N MET A 336 18.88 12.02 12.87
CA MET A 336 17.46 11.92 13.22
C MET A 336 16.61 12.73 12.25
N ALA A 337 15.76 12.07 11.48
CA ALA A 337 14.82 12.71 10.57
C ALA A 337 13.40 12.70 11.14
N ILE A 338 12.87 13.91 11.34
CA ILE A 338 11.59 14.16 12.00
C ILE A 338 10.68 14.87 10.99
N GLY A 339 9.49 14.31 10.73
CA GLY A 339 8.47 14.99 9.93
C GLY A 339 7.67 15.94 10.80
N ALA A 340 7.60 17.23 10.47
CA ALA A 340 6.82 18.19 11.26
C ALA A 340 5.31 17.89 11.25
N ALA A 341 4.83 17.18 10.23
CA ALA A 341 3.45 16.75 10.09
C ALA A 341 3.21 15.28 10.53
N ASP A 342 4.19 14.64 11.19
CA ASP A 342 4.07 13.27 11.70
C ASP A 342 2.91 13.16 12.71
N ARG A 343 1.98 12.24 12.45
CA ARG A 343 0.81 11.94 13.30
C ARG A 343 0.88 10.56 13.95
N ASP A 344 1.86 9.76 13.57
CA ASP A 344 2.06 8.43 14.11
C ASP A 344 3.00 8.49 15.31
N VAL A 345 4.10 9.22 15.18
CA VAL A 345 5.06 9.45 16.26
C VAL A 345 5.19 10.95 16.44
N ALA A 346 4.65 11.46 17.55
CA ALA A 346 4.57 12.89 17.80
C ALA A 346 5.95 13.57 17.66
N PRO A 347 6.10 14.61 16.80
CA PRO A 347 7.37 15.30 16.59
C PRO A 347 8.02 15.79 17.88
N ALA A 348 7.21 16.24 18.85
CA ALA A 348 7.68 16.68 20.15
C ALA A 348 8.48 15.60 20.91
N GLY A 349 8.07 14.33 20.84
CA GLY A 349 8.80 13.23 21.46
C GLY A 349 10.14 12.96 20.76
N GLN A 350 10.16 13.05 19.42
CA GLN A 350 11.38 12.87 18.63
C GLN A 350 12.39 14.00 18.87
N LEU A 351 11.90 15.25 18.96
CA LEU A 351 12.72 16.42 19.30
C LEU A 351 13.28 16.33 20.72
N ARG A 352 12.47 15.83 21.67
CA ARG A 352 12.93 15.57 23.04
C ARG A 352 14.05 14.53 23.06
N LEU A 353 13.90 13.43 22.32
CA LEU A 353 14.97 12.42 22.20
C LEU A 353 16.26 13.04 21.65
N ALA A 354 16.18 13.86 20.60
CA ALA A 354 17.36 14.51 20.03
C ALA A 354 18.08 15.41 21.05
N HIS A 355 17.31 16.18 21.83
CA HIS A 355 17.84 17.03 22.89
C HIS A 355 18.47 16.21 24.02
N GLU A 356 17.74 15.25 24.60
CA GLU A 356 18.23 14.45 25.74
C GLU A 356 19.42 13.56 25.36
N ALA A 357 19.49 13.07 24.11
CA ALA A 357 20.65 12.34 23.62
C ALA A 357 21.88 13.26 23.47
N CYS A 358 21.70 14.49 23.01
CA CYS A 358 22.78 15.48 23.02
C CYS A 358 23.27 15.79 24.43
N ASP A 359 22.36 16.02 25.39
CA ASP A 359 22.71 16.29 26.79
C ASP A 359 23.47 15.11 27.42
N ALA A 360 23.14 13.88 27.03
CA ALA A 360 23.86 12.68 27.43
C ALA A 360 25.24 12.54 26.77
N GLY A 361 25.56 13.36 25.76
CA GLY A 361 26.85 13.41 25.08
C GLY A 361 26.91 12.69 23.73
N THR A 362 25.76 12.34 23.15
CA THR A 362 25.69 11.82 21.77
C THR A 362 25.86 12.93 20.76
N VAL A 363 26.60 12.68 19.69
CA VAL A 363 26.63 13.56 18.52
C VAL A 363 25.39 13.32 17.66
N VAL A 364 24.36 14.14 17.86
CA VAL A 364 23.08 14.05 17.12
C VAL A 364 23.05 15.09 16.00
N GLU A 365 22.80 14.68 14.76
CA GLU A 365 22.44 15.57 13.64
C GLU A 365 20.94 15.42 13.36
N ALA A 366 20.09 16.22 14.02
CA ALA A 366 18.64 16.17 13.83
C ALA A 366 18.16 17.12 12.72
N HIS A 367 17.11 16.71 12.01
CA HIS A 367 16.43 17.46 10.97
C HIS A 367 14.92 17.41 11.20
N LEU A 368 14.26 18.56 11.04
CA LEU A 368 12.81 18.71 11.18
C LEU A 368 12.24 19.21 9.85
N TYR A 369 11.56 18.35 9.11
CA TYR A 369 11.10 18.64 7.76
C TYR A 369 9.67 19.16 7.74
N ASP A 370 9.47 20.37 7.21
CA ASP A 370 8.14 20.94 7.05
C ASP A 370 7.28 20.14 6.05
N GLY A 371 5.99 20.00 6.35
CA GLY A 371 5.02 19.31 5.49
C GLY A 371 5.20 17.80 5.32
N LEU A 372 6.32 17.20 5.78
CA LEU A 372 6.52 15.76 5.70
C LEU A 372 5.83 15.04 6.86
N ASP A 373 5.06 14.01 6.53
CA ASP A 373 4.44 13.10 7.50
C ASP A 373 5.36 11.91 7.86
N HIS A 374 4.84 10.98 8.65
CA HIS A 374 5.56 9.80 9.14
C HIS A 374 6.18 8.95 8.02
N ALA A 375 5.48 8.81 6.89
CA ALA A 375 5.91 7.98 5.77
C ALA A 375 6.78 8.76 4.78
N ALA A 376 6.44 10.02 4.52
CA ALA A 376 7.16 10.88 3.58
C ALA A 376 8.59 11.19 4.07
N THR A 377 8.77 11.35 5.38
CA THR A 377 10.07 11.67 6.01
C THR A 377 11.16 10.64 5.68
N VAL A 378 10.80 9.37 5.50
CA VAL A 378 11.75 8.28 5.24
C VAL A 378 12.57 8.54 3.98
N ASN A 379 11.89 8.71 2.84
CA ASN A 379 12.57 8.99 1.57
C ASN A 379 12.97 10.47 1.46
N GLY A 380 12.19 11.39 2.05
CA GLY A 380 12.51 12.82 2.04
C GLY A 380 13.84 13.16 2.75
N SER A 381 14.22 12.36 3.75
CA SER A 381 15.48 12.52 4.47
C SER A 381 16.73 12.12 3.68
N LEU A 382 16.61 11.36 2.59
CA LEU A 382 17.76 10.84 1.83
C LEU A 382 18.70 11.95 1.34
N LYS A 383 18.17 13.14 1.08
CA LYS A 383 18.95 14.32 0.67
C LYS A 383 20.02 14.71 1.71
N ASP A 384 19.77 14.45 3.00
CA ASP A 384 20.67 14.81 4.11
C ASP A 384 21.30 13.56 4.75
N SER A 385 20.54 12.46 4.85
CA SER A 385 21.01 11.22 5.49
C SER A 385 22.11 10.54 4.67
N VAL A 386 22.06 10.59 3.34
CA VAL A 386 23.13 10.02 2.49
C VAL A 386 24.44 10.80 2.66
N PRO A 387 24.46 12.15 2.58
CA PRO A 387 25.63 12.94 2.96
C PRO A 387 26.14 12.64 4.37
N PHE A 388 25.28 12.58 5.38
CA PHE A 388 25.66 12.22 6.75
C PHE A 388 26.42 10.89 6.79
N VAL A 389 25.86 9.82 6.20
CA VAL A 389 26.49 8.50 6.18
C VAL A 389 27.85 8.54 5.47
N ARG A 390 27.97 9.30 4.36
CA ARG A 390 29.26 9.45 3.66
C ARG A 390 30.31 10.15 4.53
N ARG A 391 29.94 11.22 5.25
CA ARG A 391 30.84 11.92 6.18
C ARG A 391 31.32 10.99 7.29
N VAL A 392 30.39 10.25 7.89
CA VAL A 392 30.66 9.25 8.93
C VAL A 392 31.65 8.17 8.44
N LEU A 393 31.41 7.60 7.26
CA LEU A 393 32.29 6.57 6.69
C LEU A 393 33.68 7.07 6.30
N ALA A 394 33.79 8.37 6.00
CA ALA A 394 35.03 9.08 5.73
C ALA A 394 35.77 9.51 7.01
N GLY A 395 35.18 9.30 8.20
CA GLY A 395 35.76 9.75 9.47
C GLY A 395 35.75 11.27 9.65
N GLN A 396 34.87 11.97 8.93
CA GLN A 396 34.73 13.40 9.07
C GLN A 396 33.93 13.73 10.35
N PRO A 397 34.31 14.80 11.09
CA PRO A 397 33.53 15.26 12.23
C PRO A 397 32.09 15.58 11.83
N ILE A 398 31.15 15.19 12.68
CA ILE A 398 29.73 15.54 12.55
C ILE A 398 29.42 16.68 13.51
N ALA A 399 28.84 17.76 12.99
CA ALA A 399 28.41 18.88 13.81
C ALA A 399 27.09 18.52 14.52
N PRO A 400 27.00 18.62 15.85
CA PRO A 400 25.75 18.41 16.56
C PRO A 400 24.69 19.45 16.17
N ARG A 401 23.46 18.97 15.96
CA ARG A 401 22.25 19.76 15.77
C ARG A 401 21.15 19.17 16.63
N CYS A 402 21.14 19.59 17.90
CA CYS A 402 20.27 19.06 18.95
C CYS A 402 18.86 19.67 18.94
N VAL A 403 18.74 20.90 18.44
CA VAL A 403 17.48 21.64 18.32
C VAL A 403 17.34 22.09 16.86
N PRO A 404 16.77 21.25 15.99
CA PRO A 404 16.60 21.62 14.59
C PRO A 404 15.50 22.67 14.43
N ALA A 405 15.81 23.75 13.72
CA ALA A 405 14.78 24.60 13.15
C ALA A 405 13.96 23.82 12.10
N VAL A 406 12.70 24.19 11.91
CA VAL A 406 11.85 23.66 10.83
C VAL A 406 12.49 24.02 9.48
N GLU A 407 12.82 23.01 8.70
CA GLU A 407 13.39 23.14 7.38
C GLU A 407 12.30 23.20 6.33
N ALA A 408 12.34 24.25 5.51
CA ALA A 408 11.57 24.28 4.28
C ALA A 408 11.94 23.06 3.40
N PRO A 409 10.99 22.50 2.64
CA PRO A 409 11.32 21.46 1.67
C PRO A 409 12.41 21.98 0.72
N ALA A 410 13.39 21.13 0.39
CA ALA A 410 14.49 21.54 -0.48
C ALA A 410 13.95 21.95 -1.85
N SER A 411 14.44 23.07 -2.38
CA SER A 411 14.20 23.49 -3.76
C SER A 411 15.00 22.60 -4.71
N ASP A 412 14.30 21.84 -5.54
CA ASP A 412 14.87 21.07 -6.65
C ASP A 412 15.47 22.03 -7.72
N PRO A 413 16.73 21.84 -8.18
CA PRO A 413 17.34 22.69 -9.21
C PRO A 413 16.64 22.68 -10.58
N ALA A 414 15.56 21.93 -10.76
CA ALA A 414 14.68 22.03 -11.94
C ALA A 414 13.81 23.31 -11.94
N ARG A 415 13.75 24.07 -10.84
CA ARG A 415 12.96 25.31 -10.73
C ARG A 415 13.82 26.58 -10.87
N SER A 416 14.09 27.03 -12.10
CA SER A 416 14.39 28.46 -12.33
C SER A 416 13.95 28.95 -13.71
N GLY A 417 12.84 29.70 -13.71
CA GLY A 417 12.35 30.64 -14.73
C GLY A 417 11.43 31.68 -14.03
N PRO A 418 11.40 32.95 -14.46
CA PRO A 418 11.14 34.09 -13.57
C PRO A 418 9.65 34.33 -13.24
N GLY A 419 9.40 34.61 -11.96
CA GLY A 419 8.11 35.03 -11.39
C GLY A 419 7.73 36.48 -11.75
N ASP A 420 6.48 36.90 -11.60
CA ASP A 420 5.58 36.53 -10.52
C ASP A 420 4.10 36.58 -10.98
N PRO A 421 3.52 35.42 -11.35
CA PRO A 421 2.07 35.15 -11.17
C PRO A 421 1.75 33.64 -10.92
N ASP A 422 0.99 33.35 -9.85
CA ASP A 422 0.13 32.17 -9.60
C ASP A 422 0.39 30.86 -10.39
N MET A 423 1.42 30.09 -9.99
CA MET A 423 1.56 28.60 -10.07
C MET A 423 3.03 28.14 -10.19
N GLY A 424 3.36 26.99 -9.58
CA GLY A 424 4.50 26.12 -9.96
C GLY A 424 4.92 25.20 -8.81
N LYS A 425 4.43 23.95 -8.65
CA LYS A 425 4.83 22.72 -9.37
C LYS A 425 6.35 22.58 -9.57
N ASP A 426 6.90 21.39 -9.27
CA ASP A 426 8.28 20.93 -9.58
C ASP A 426 9.32 20.95 -8.43
N ALA A 427 9.17 20.06 -7.45
CA ALA A 427 10.30 19.51 -6.66
C ALA A 427 9.91 18.15 -6.06
N LEU A 428 9.25 17.37 -6.91
CA LEU A 428 8.92 15.96 -6.81
C LEU A 428 9.05 15.53 -8.26
N GLU A 429 10.25 15.35 -8.79
CA GLU A 429 10.41 14.72 -10.10
C GLU A 429 10.56 13.20 -9.87
N PRO A 430 9.45 12.43 -9.96
CA PRO A 430 9.54 10.98 -10.03
C PRO A 430 10.33 10.60 -11.29
N ARG A 431 11.45 9.89 -11.14
CA ARG A 431 12.08 9.26 -12.30
C ARG A 431 11.11 8.20 -12.84
N PRO A 432 10.67 8.29 -14.10
CA PRO A 432 9.80 7.27 -14.67
C PRO A 432 10.55 5.94 -14.70
N ILE A 433 10.02 4.93 -14.01
CA ILE A 433 10.44 3.54 -14.20
C ILE A 433 10.17 3.24 -15.68
N ALA A 434 11.23 2.97 -16.44
CA ALA A 434 11.08 2.38 -17.75
C ALA A 434 10.54 0.96 -17.52
N LEU A 435 9.22 0.80 -17.55
CA LEU A 435 8.60 -0.51 -17.63
C LEU A 435 9.18 -1.16 -18.90
N ASP A 436 9.89 -2.28 -18.74
CA ASP A 436 10.25 -3.13 -19.86
C ASP A 436 8.97 -3.65 -20.54
N GLU A 437 9.07 -4.18 -21.75
CA GLU A 437 7.89 -4.57 -22.55
C GLU A 437 7.02 -5.63 -21.84
N GLN A 438 7.63 -6.47 -21.01
CA GLN A 438 6.97 -7.50 -20.23
C GLN A 438 6.25 -6.90 -19.01
N ALA A 439 6.87 -5.97 -18.28
CA ALA A 439 6.24 -5.20 -17.22
C ALA A 439 5.14 -4.28 -17.77
N ARG A 440 5.33 -3.66 -18.93
CA ARG A 440 4.29 -2.85 -19.61
C ARG A 440 3.06 -3.70 -19.93
N SER A 441 3.24 -4.88 -20.50
CA SER A 441 2.12 -5.80 -20.79
C SER A 441 1.43 -6.34 -19.52
N LEU A 442 2.15 -6.41 -18.39
CA LEU A 442 1.57 -6.77 -17.09
C LEU A 442 0.80 -5.61 -16.42
N PHE A 443 1.23 -4.35 -16.56
CA PHE A 443 0.60 -3.21 -15.87
C PHE A 443 -0.37 -2.39 -16.73
N LEU A 444 -0.19 -2.37 -18.05
CA LEU A 444 -1.04 -1.70 -19.03
C LEU A 444 -1.42 -2.72 -20.11
N PRO A 445 -2.49 -3.50 -19.92
CA PRO A 445 -2.90 -4.47 -20.91
C PRO A 445 -3.39 -3.75 -22.17
N GLY A 446 -2.79 -4.06 -23.33
CA GLY A 446 -3.23 -3.56 -24.63
C GLY A 446 -2.34 -2.49 -25.28
N LYS A 447 -2.77 -2.00 -26.45
CA LYS A 447 -2.04 -1.05 -27.32
C LYS A 447 -2.86 0.20 -27.58
N GLY A 448 -2.20 1.36 -27.67
CA GLY A 448 -2.82 2.65 -27.99
C GLY A 448 -2.62 3.06 -29.45
N TYR A 449 -3.65 3.62 -30.06
CA TYR A 449 -3.70 4.04 -31.46
C TYR A 449 -4.42 5.37 -31.58
N ASP A 450 -3.92 6.27 -32.43
CA ASP A 450 -4.59 7.54 -32.67
C ASP A 450 -5.41 7.47 -33.97
N LEU A 451 -6.71 7.74 -33.86
CA LEU A 451 -7.64 7.76 -34.98
C LEU A 451 -8.19 9.16 -35.17
N THR A 452 -8.21 9.64 -36.42
CA THR A 452 -8.86 10.90 -36.78
C THR A 452 -10.19 10.64 -37.46
N TYR A 453 -11.22 11.39 -37.07
CA TYR A 453 -12.57 11.32 -37.63
C TYR A 453 -13.23 12.70 -37.61
N GLU A 454 -13.69 13.17 -38.77
CA GLU A 454 -14.34 14.47 -38.96
C GLU A 454 -13.54 15.63 -38.29
N GLY A 455 -12.23 15.67 -38.54
CA GLY A 455 -11.33 16.71 -38.03
C GLY A 455 -10.95 16.58 -36.56
N GLN A 456 -11.42 15.56 -35.84
CA GLN A 456 -11.06 15.31 -34.44
C GLN A 456 -10.25 14.04 -34.29
N SER A 457 -9.25 14.07 -33.42
CA SER A 457 -8.40 12.92 -33.11
C SER A 457 -8.75 12.32 -31.75
N TYR A 458 -8.84 11.00 -31.70
CA TYR A 458 -9.11 10.18 -30.52
C TYR A 458 -7.96 9.20 -30.32
N ARG A 459 -7.67 8.90 -29.04
CA ARG A 459 -6.78 7.80 -28.69
C ARG A 459 -7.61 6.58 -28.32
N VAL A 460 -7.45 5.52 -29.09
CA VAL A 460 -8.11 4.23 -28.91
C VAL A 460 -7.12 3.26 -28.30
N PHE A 461 -7.46 2.76 -27.12
CA PHE A 461 -6.70 1.72 -26.43
C PHE A 461 -7.42 0.38 -26.62
N VAL A 462 -6.70 -0.67 -26.99
CA VAL A 462 -7.29 -1.99 -27.30
C VAL A 462 -6.57 -3.08 -26.53
N ASN A 463 -7.31 -3.81 -25.70
CA ASN A 463 -6.85 -5.01 -25.01
C ASN A 463 -7.55 -6.25 -25.61
N VAL A 464 -6.80 -7.02 -26.39
CA VAL A 464 -7.27 -8.26 -27.01
C VAL A 464 -6.97 -9.42 -26.05
N PRO A 465 -7.94 -10.27 -25.69
CA PRO A 465 -7.69 -11.45 -24.89
C PRO A 465 -6.66 -12.38 -25.56
N PRO A 466 -5.81 -13.08 -24.80
CA PRO A 466 -4.84 -14.02 -25.35
C PRO A 466 -5.49 -15.32 -25.85
N ASP A 467 -6.72 -15.61 -25.43
CA ASP A 467 -7.48 -16.80 -25.84
C ASP A 467 -7.86 -16.76 -27.32
N ALA A 468 -8.25 -17.91 -27.88
CA ALA A 468 -8.81 -17.95 -29.22
C ALA A 468 -10.17 -17.24 -29.25
N ALA A 469 -10.44 -16.47 -30.30
CA ALA A 469 -11.73 -15.84 -30.49
C ALA A 469 -12.84 -16.90 -30.66
N PRO A 470 -14.03 -16.70 -30.07
CA PRO A 470 -15.21 -17.49 -30.42
C PRO A 470 -15.51 -17.43 -31.93
N PRO A 471 -16.25 -18.39 -32.50
CA PRO A 471 -16.61 -18.39 -33.93
C PRO A 471 -17.26 -17.09 -34.41
N GLU A 472 -18.07 -16.47 -33.55
CA GLU A 472 -18.76 -15.19 -33.75
C GLU A 472 -17.88 -13.96 -33.47
N GLY A 473 -16.67 -14.15 -32.95
CA GLY A 473 -15.74 -13.11 -32.50
C GLY A 473 -15.89 -12.76 -31.01
N PHE A 474 -14.96 -11.97 -30.46
CA PHE A 474 -15.03 -11.58 -29.05
C PHE A 474 -16.19 -10.61 -28.78
N PRO A 475 -16.91 -10.74 -27.64
CA PRO A 475 -17.73 -9.65 -27.14
C PRO A 475 -16.84 -8.45 -26.80
N MET A 476 -17.36 -7.25 -27.05
CA MET A 476 -16.60 -6.01 -26.94
C MET A 476 -17.12 -5.11 -25.82
N LEU A 477 -16.24 -4.60 -24.96
CA LEU A 477 -16.53 -3.56 -23.98
C LEU A 477 -15.89 -2.24 -24.42
N VAL A 478 -16.70 -1.29 -24.87
CA VAL A 478 -16.29 0.08 -25.22
C VAL A 478 -16.42 0.98 -23.99
N MET A 479 -15.30 1.50 -23.51
CA MET A 479 -15.20 2.37 -22.34
C MET A 479 -14.89 3.80 -22.77
N LEU A 480 -15.76 4.73 -22.39
CA LEU A 480 -15.55 6.16 -22.56
C LEU A 480 -14.54 6.68 -21.53
N ASP A 481 -13.95 7.86 -21.80
CA ASP A 481 -12.87 8.44 -21.00
C ASP A 481 -11.68 7.47 -20.85
N GLY A 482 -11.28 6.84 -21.96
CA GLY A 482 -10.27 5.77 -22.02
C GLY A 482 -8.91 6.14 -21.43
N ASN A 483 -8.56 7.44 -21.38
CA ASN A 483 -7.35 7.91 -20.68
C ASN A 483 -7.36 7.55 -19.18
N VAL A 484 -8.54 7.32 -18.59
CA VAL A 484 -8.74 7.01 -17.16
C VAL A 484 -9.27 5.60 -16.97
N THR A 485 -10.25 5.17 -17.79
CA THR A 485 -11.01 3.94 -17.55
C THR A 485 -10.33 2.68 -18.09
N PHE A 486 -9.54 2.80 -19.16
CA PHE A 486 -9.02 1.67 -19.92
C PHE A 486 -8.14 0.73 -19.10
N ALA A 487 -7.13 1.25 -18.39
CA ALA A 487 -6.15 0.42 -17.70
C ALA A 487 -6.83 -0.48 -16.64
N THR A 488 -7.77 0.09 -15.89
CA THR A 488 -8.57 -0.65 -14.89
C THR A 488 -9.45 -1.71 -15.56
N GLY A 489 -10.17 -1.35 -16.64
CA GLY A 489 -11.07 -2.27 -17.34
C GLY A 489 -10.34 -3.40 -18.05
N GLY A 490 -9.26 -3.09 -18.76
CA GLY A 490 -8.42 -4.09 -19.42
C GLY A 490 -7.83 -5.07 -18.42
N ARG A 491 -7.35 -4.59 -17.25
CA ARG A 491 -6.79 -5.47 -16.22
C ARG A 491 -7.84 -6.33 -15.54
N ALA A 492 -9.02 -5.77 -15.26
CA ALA A 492 -10.14 -6.52 -14.71
C ALA A 492 -10.58 -7.65 -15.66
N ALA A 493 -10.66 -7.38 -16.97
CA ALA A 493 -11.00 -8.37 -17.98
C ALA A 493 -9.94 -9.47 -18.10
N SER A 494 -8.66 -9.10 -18.30
CA SER A 494 -7.57 -10.08 -18.43
C SER A 494 -7.42 -10.95 -17.18
N SER A 495 -7.51 -10.36 -15.99
CA SER A 495 -7.35 -11.12 -14.74
C SER A 495 -8.52 -12.07 -14.53
N SER A 496 -9.76 -11.63 -14.77
CA SER A 496 -10.95 -12.48 -14.59
C SER A 496 -11.01 -13.63 -15.62
N ALA A 497 -10.63 -13.36 -16.87
CA ALA A 497 -10.54 -14.38 -17.92
C ALA A 497 -9.42 -15.39 -17.64
N GLN A 498 -8.25 -14.94 -17.16
CA GLN A 498 -7.14 -15.82 -16.77
C GLN A 498 -7.56 -16.87 -15.73
N TRP A 499 -8.41 -16.47 -14.79
CA TRP A 499 -8.98 -17.37 -13.77
C TRP A 499 -10.27 -18.09 -14.22
N LYS A 500 -10.66 -17.95 -15.49
CA LYS A 500 -11.87 -18.54 -16.09
C LYS A 500 -13.16 -18.18 -15.35
N LEU A 501 -13.18 -17.01 -14.71
CA LEU A 501 -14.36 -16.50 -14.01
C LEU A 501 -15.37 -15.88 -14.99
N ILE A 502 -14.90 -15.45 -16.15
CA ILE A 502 -15.68 -14.86 -17.24
C ILE A 502 -15.20 -15.39 -18.59
N ALA A 503 -16.05 -15.28 -19.61
CA ALA A 503 -15.61 -15.46 -20.99
C ALA A 503 -14.63 -14.34 -21.41
N PRO A 504 -13.70 -14.59 -22.34
CA PRO A 504 -12.78 -13.57 -22.84
C PRO A 504 -13.53 -12.37 -23.47
N VAL A 505 -13.22 -11.15 -23.03
CA VAL A 505 -13.81 -9.89 -23.52
C VAL A 505 -12.73 -8.99 -24.11
N LEU A 506 -12.97 -8.47 -25.32
CA LEU A 506 -12.13 -7.45 -25.92
C LEU A 506 -12.48 -6.07 -25.35
N VAL A 507 -11.54 -5.42 -24.67
CA VAL A 507 -11.75 -4.11 -24.03
C VAL A 507 -11.18 -3.00 -24.90
N VAL A 508 -12.01 -1.99 -25.19
CA VAL A 508 -11.65 -0.82 -26.00
C VAL A 508 -11.86 0.44 -25.18
N GLY A 509 -10.80 1.17 -24.87
CA GLY A 509 -10.88 2.49 -24.24
C GLY A 509 -10.84 3.59 -25.30
N VAL A 510 -11.79 4.53 -25.27
CA VAL A 510 -11.81 5.68 -26.18
C VAL A 510 -11.54 6.96 -25.39
N GLY A 511 -10.40 7.57 -25.67
CA GLY A 511 -9.95 8.80 -25.06
C GLY A 511 -9.38 9.77 -26.09
N TYR A 512 -8.44 10.59 -25.65
CA TYR A 512 -7.87 11.68 -26.42
C TYR A 512 -6.35 11.53 -26.55
N PRO A 513 -5.74 11.94 -27.67
CA PRO A 513 -4.30 11.82 -27.93
C PRO A 513 -3.50 12.91 -27.21
N THR A 514 -3.77 13.08 -25.91
CA THR A 514 -3.13 14.05 -25.04
C THR A 514 -3.11 13.50 -23.62
N THR A 515 -2.12 13.93 -22.84
CA THR A 515 -2.03 13.67 -21.39
C THR A 515 -2.47 14.88 -20.57
N ASP A 516 -2.81 16.00 -21.22
CA ASP A 516 -3.26 17.22 -20.58
C ASP A 516 -4.72 17.07 -20.10
N GLY A 517 -4.90 16.99 -18.79
CA GLY A 517 -6.22 16.87 -18.15
C GLY A 517 -7.18 18.01 -18.50
N LYS A 518 -6.70 19.22 -18.79
CA LYS A 518 -7.57 20.35 -19.20
C LYS A 518 -8.10 20.14 -20.62
N GLN A 519 -7.25 19.68 -21.53
CA GLN A 519 -7.68 19.35 -22.90
C GLN A 519 -8.60 18.13 -22.93
N ILE A 520 -8.33 17.13 -22.09
CA ILE A 520 -9.22 15.97 -21.92
C ILE A 520 -10.58 16.45 -21.41
N LEU A 521 -10.61 17.30 -20.38
CA LEU A 521 -11.85 17.87 -19.84
C LEU A 521 -12.62 18.70 -20.87
N ALA A 522 -11.92 19.52 -21.65
CA ALA A 522 -12.51 20.32 -22.73
C ALA A 522 -13.14 19.43 -23.81
N ARG A 523 -12.38 18.47 -24.32
CA ARG A 523 -12.81 17.57 -25.40
C ARG A 523 -13.94 16.66 -24.96
N ARG A 524 -13.87 16.11 -23.74
CA ARG A 524 -14.95 15.27 -23.21
C ARG A 524 -16.24 16.05 -22.98
N VAL A 525 -16.17 17.32 -22.60
CA VAL A 525 -17.39 18.15 -22.50
C VAL A 525 -18.02 18.30 -23.87
N ASN A 526 -17.25 18.55 -24.93
CA ASN A 526 -17.77 18.61 -26.30
C ASN A 526 -18.42 17.28 -26.69
N ASP A 527 -17.69 16.18 -26.57
CA ASP A 527 -18.09 14.88 -27.13
C ASP A 527 -19.14 14.13 -26.32
N LEU A 528 -19.22 14.37 -25.01
CA LEU A 528 -20.09 13.61 -24.11
C LEU A 528 -21.38 14.36 -23.75
N THR A 529 -21.56 15.60 -24.22
CA THR A 529 -22.79 16.37 -23.99
C THR A 529 -23.60 16.53 -25.28
N PRO A 530 -24.93 16.38 -25.22
CA PRO A 530 -25.79 16.44 -26.42
C PRO A 530 -26.18 17.86 -26.82
N THR A 531 -26.01 18.83 -25.92
CA THR A 531 -26.30 20.25 -26.17
C THR A 531 -25.10 21.10 -25.81
N PRO A 532 -24.95 22.28 -26.46
CA PRO A 532 -24.00 23.27 -26.02
C PRO A 532 -24.23 23.60 -24.54
N VAL A 533 -23.17 23.84 -23.77
CA VAL A 533 -23.31 24.20 -22.36
C VAL A 533 -24.00 25.56 -22.25
N THR A 534 -25.25 25.56 -21.79
CA THR A 534 -26.13 26.73 -21.66
C THR A 534 -26.15 27.35 -20.27
N ASP A 535 -25.81 26.60 -19.21
CA ASP A 535 -25.82 27.10 -17.82
C ASP A 535 -24.78 28.22 -17.65
N PRO A 536 -25.18 29.47 -17.36
CA PRO A 536 -24.26 30.61 -17.24
C PRO A 536 -23.15 30.40 -16.20
N ARG A 537 -23.41 29.62 -15.15
CA ARG A 537 -22.44 29.31 -14.08
C ARG A 537 -21.34 28.36 -14.55
N VAL A 538 -21.63 27.53 -15.55
CA VAL A 538 -20.68 26.61 -16.19
C VAL A 538 -20.05 27.27 -17.42
N ALA A 539 -20.82 28.05 -18.19
CA ALA A 539 -20.34 28.82 -19.34
C ALA A 539 -19.28 29.87 -18.97
N ALA A 540 -19.41 30.50 -17.79
CA ALA A 540 -18.43 31.48 -17.27
C ALA A 540 -17.06 30.88 -16.93
N THR A 541 -16.94 29.54 -16.85
CA THR A 541 -15.66 28.85 -16.55
C THR A 541 -14.90 28.38 -17.80
N ARG A 542 -15.37 28.75 -19.01
CA ARG A 542 -14.88 28.16 -20.26
C ARG A 542 -13.44 28.51 -20.61
N GLN A 543 -12.74 27.47 -21.09
CA GLN A 543 -11.53 27.60 -21.92
C GLN A 543 -11.95 27.75 -23.40
N PRO A 544 -11.14 28.40 -24.26
CA PRO A 544 -11.39 28.50 -25.69
C PRO A 544 -11.63 27.11 -26.32
N GLY A 545 -12.67 26.97 -27.15
CA GLY A 545 -12.99 25.72 -27.86
C GLY A 545 -13.87 24.71 -27.12
N VAL A 546 -14.34 25.03 -25.90
CA VAL A 546 -15.33 24.21 -25.16
C VAL A 546 -16.72 24.73 -25.43
N THR A 547 -17.47 24.06 -26.30
CA THR A 547 -18.85 24.42 -26.64
C THR A 547 -19.87 23.49 -25.98
N GLY A 548 -19.53 22.20 -25.82
CA GLY A 548 -20.55 21.16 -25.61
C GLY A 548 -21.33 20.86 -26.89
N GLY A 549 -22.10 19.78 -26.90
CA GLY A 549 -23.08 19.50 -27.97
C GLY A 549 -22.61 18.62 -29.12
N GLU A 550 -21.40 18.07 -29.07
CA GLU A 550 -20.81 17.27 -30.15
C GLU A 550 -21.08 15.76 -30.00
N ALA A 551 -21.95 15.34 -29.07
CA ALA A 551 -22.27 13.93 -28.85
C ALA A 551 -22.81 13.20 -30.09
N ALA A 552 -23.46 13.89 -31.03
CA ALA A 552 -23.90 13.26 -32.28
C ALA A 552 -22.69 12.82 -33.14
N ARG A 553 -21.68 13.70 -33.24
CA ARG A 553 -20.44 13.46 -33.99
C ARG A 553 -19.62 12.34 -33.34
N PHE A 554 -19.45 12.39 -32.03
CA PHE A 554 -18.73 11.36 -31.29
C PHE A 554 -19.40 9.98 -31.38
N ARG A 555 -20.73 9.93 -31.31
CA ARG A 555 -21.48 8.67 -31.52
C ARG A 555 -21.22 8.07 -32.89
N ARG A 556 -21.20 8.86 -33.98
CA ARG A 556 -20.83 8.36 -35.32
C ARG A 556 -19.42 7.79 -35.35
N PHE A 557 -18.47 8.41 -34.67
CA PHE A 557 -17.12 7.83 -34.53
C PHE A 557 -17.17 6.45 -33.86
N LEU A 558 -17.88 6.32 -32.73
CA LEU A 558 -17.98 5.06 -32.00
C LEU A 558 -18.72 3.96 -32.75
N THR A 559 -19.62 4.30 -33.67
CA THR A 559 -20.46 3.33 -34.38
C THR A 559 -19.95 2.98 -35.78
N LEU A 560 -19.29 3.92 -36.45
CA LEU A 560 -18.82 3.73 -37.82
C LEU A 560 -17.32 3.41 -37.84
N ARG A 561 -16.50 4.31 -37.28
CA ARG A 561 -15.04 4.25 -37.40
C ARG A 561 -14.40 3.28 -36.41
N LEU A 562 -14.85 3.29 -35.17
CA LEU A 562 -14.25 2.47 -34.12
C LEU A 562 -14.35 0.96 -34.40
N PRO A 563 -15.53 0.39 -34.75
CA PRO A 563 -15.64 -1.06 -34.94
C PRO A 563 -14.90 -1.53 -36.20
N GLU A 564 -14.84 -0.70 -37.25
CA GLU A 564 -14.02 -0.96 -38.44
C GLU A 564 -12.54 -1.11 -38.07
N PHE A 565 -12.01 -0.16 -37.28
CA PHE A 565 -10.63 -0.21 -36.82
C PHE A 565 -10.36 -1.44 -35.93
N VAL A 566 -11.23 -1.74 -34.95
CA VAL A 566 -11.00 -2.85 -34.02
C VAL A 566 -11.05 -4.21 -34.74
N ARG A 567 -11.90 -4.37 -35.76
CA ARG A 567 -11.92 -5.57 -36.62
C ARG A 567 -10.60 -5.84 -37.33
N SER A 568 -9.81 -4.80 -37.62
CA SER A 568 -8.49 -4.98 -38.21
C SER A 568 -7.46 -5.59 -37.24
N LEU A 569 -7.73 -5.55 -35.94
CA LEU A 569 -6.83 -6.04 -34.89
C LEU A 569 -7.22 -7.42 -34.36
N ALA A 570 -8.51 -7.72 -34.27
CA ALA A 570 -9.02 -9.01 -33.79
C ALA A 570 -10.48 -9.27 -34.25
N PRO A 571 -10.93 -10.54 -34.32
CA PRO A 571 -12.33 -10.87 -34.58
C PRO A 571 -13.24 -10.33 -33.46
N ILE A 572 -14.26 -9.57 -33.82
CA ILE A 572 -15.26 -9.03 -32.87
C ILE A 572 -16.67 -9.50 -33.22
N ASN A 573 -17.44 -9.82 -32.18
CA ASN A 573 -18.88 -9.97 -32.29
C ASN A 573 -19.51 -8.58 -32.20
N ALA A 574 -19.77 -7.97 -33.36
CA ALA A 574 -20.35 -6.63 -33.42
C ALA A 574 -21.78 -6.55 -32.85
N ARG A 575 -22.49 -7.68 -32.73
CA ARG A 575 -23.80 -7.74 -32.06
C ARG A 575 -23.66 -7.75 -30.54
N CYS A 576 -22.50 -8.09 -30.01
CA CYS A 576 -22.22 -8.12 -28.58
C CYS A 576 -21.25 -7.01 -28.17
N THR A 577 -21.76 -5.79 -28.23
CA THR A 577 -21.01 -4.61 -27.76
C THR A 577 -21.69 -3.97 -26.55
N THR A 578 -20.89 -3.72 -25.53
CA THR A 578 -21.24 -3.00 -24.30
C THR A 578 -20.66 -1.60 -24.32
N LEU A 579 -21.49 -0.58 -24.12
CA LEU A 579 -21.04 0.80 -23.94
C LEU A 579 -21.01 1.16 -22.45
N TYR A 580 -19.84 1.49 -21.92
CA TYR A 580 -19.63 1.92 -20.54
C TYR A 580 -19.19 3.39 -20.47
N GLY A 581 -19.78 4.14 -19.53
CA GLY A 581 -19.33 5.50 -19.22
C GLY A 581 -19.64 5.92 -17.79
N HIS A 582 -18.83 6.84 -17.27
CA HIS A 582 -18.98 7.42 -15.95
C HIS A 582 -19.20 8.94 -15.99
N SER A 583 -20.03 9.52 -15.12
CA SER A 583 -20.27 10.97 -15.07
C SER A 583 -20.83 11.49 -16.41
N LEU A 584 -20.19 12.45 -17.10
CA LEU A 584 -20.57 12.83 -18.47
C LEU A 584 -20.52 11.65 -19.46
N GLY A 585 -19.62 10.69 -19.27
CA GLY A 585 -19.64 9.46 -20.06
C GLY A 585 -20.92 8.66 -19.82
N GLY A 586 -21.38 8.61 -18.57
CA GLY A 586 -22.67 8.01 -18.22
C GLY A 586 -23.86 8.77 -18.82
N LEU A 587 -23.79 10.12 -18.85
CA LEU A 587 -24.76 10.96 -19.56
C LEU A 587 -24.82 10.60 -21.06
N PHE A 588 -23.66 10.46 -21.71
CA PHE A 588 -23.58 10.06 -23.12
C PHE A 588 -24.12 8.64 -23.36
N VAL A 589 -23.86 7.70 -22.44
CA VAL A 589 -24.44 6.34 -22.53
C VAL A 589 -25.96 6.42 -22.50
N VAL A 590 -26.54 7.19 -21.57
CA VAL A 590 -28.00 7.37 -21.49
C VAL A 590 -28.54 8.12 -22.71
N ASP A 591 -27.85 9.15 -23.20
CA ASP A 591 -28.25 9.85 -24.43
C ASP A 591 -28.23 8.92 -25.65
N THR A 592 -27.21 8.06 -25.77
CA THR A 592 -27.15 7.03 -26.80
C THR A 592 -28.27 6.03 -26.68
N LEU A 593 -28.52 5.50 -25.49
CA LEU A 593 -29.62 4.58 -25.23
C LEU A 593 -30.97 5.19 -25.65
N LEU A 594 -31.27 6.42 -25.24
CA LEU A 594 -32.60 7.01 -25.49
C LEU A 594 -32.79 7.43 -26.95
N ARG A 595 -31.72 7.83 -27.65
CA ARG A 595 -31.81 8.30 -29.06
C ARG A 595 -31.65 7.18 -30.08
N ALA A 596 -30.82 6.19 -29.79
CA ALA A 596 -30.46 5.13 -30.71
C ALA A 596 -30.27 3.79 -29.97
N PRO A 597 -31.35 3.25 -29.34
CA PRO A 597 -31.26 2.09 -28.45
C PRO A 597 -30.67 0.84 -29.12
N THR A 598 -30.83 0.70 -30.44
CA THR A 598 -30.34 -0.45 -31.23
C THR A 598 -28.85 -0.37 -31.57
N THR A 599 -28.14 0.67 -31.15
CA THR A 599 -26.72 0.87 -31.48
C THR A 599 -25.80 -0.13 -30.81
N TYR A 600 -26.07 -0.42 -29.53
CA TYR A 600 -25.32 -1.36 -28.70
C TYR A 600 -26.28 -2.34 -28.06
N ARG A 601 -25.81 -3.55 -27.81
CA ARG A 601 -26.60 -4.60 -27.13
C ARG A 601 -26.72 -4.35 -25.63
N GLN A 602 -25.69 -3.73 -25.06
CA GLN A 602 -25.55 -3.54 -23.63
C GLN A 602 -25.11 -2.11 -23.31
N TYR A 603 -25.72 -1.49 -22.30
CA TYR A 603 -25.41 -0.14 -21.84
C TYR A 603 -25.14 -0.14 -20.34
N PHE A 604 -24.01 0.42 -19.93
CA PHE A 604 -23.66 0.57 -18.52
C PHE A 604 -23.36 2.04 -18.22
N ALA A 605 -24.24 2.71 -17.48
CA ALA A 605 -24.04 4.09 -17.06
C ALA A 605 -23.74 4.17 -15.55
N SER A 606 -22.52 4.58 -15.23
CA SER A 606 -22.08 4.82 -13.85
C SER A 606 -22.20 6.29 -13.48
N SER A 607 -22.94 6.58 -12.43
CA SER A 607 -23.23 7.92 -11.91
C SER A 607 -23.48 8.93 -13.04
N PRO A 608 -24.50 8.69 -13.89
CA PRO A 608 -24.73 9.53 -15.06
C PRO A 608 -25.10 10.96 -14.62
N SER A 609 -24.48 11.96 -15.24
CA SER A 609 -24.74 13.38 -14.93
C SER A 609 -26.07 13.89 -15.52
N LEU A 610 -27.17 13.23 -15.18
CA LEU A 610 -28.50 13.46 -15.77
C LEU A 610 -29.02 14.88 -15.53
N TRP A 611 -28.55 15.58 -14.51
CA TRP A 611 -28.87 16.99 -14.24
C TRP A 611 -28.43 17.95 -15.36
N ASN A 612 -27.54 17.52 -16.26
CA ASN A 612 -26.98 18.38 -17.30
C ASN A 612 -28.07 19.03 -18.19
N ASP A 613 -27.91 20.34 -18.43
CA ASP A 613 -28.83 21.18 -19.22
C ASP A 613 -30.31 20.97 -18.85
N ASN A 614 -30.58 21.01 -17.54
CA ASN A 614 -31.93 20.79 -16.97
C ASN A 614 -32.55 19.47 -17.43
N PHE A 615 -31.81 18.37 -17.25
CA PHE A 615 -32.26 17.02 -17.60
C PHE A 615 -32.59 16.84 -19.09
N VAL A 616 -31.85 17.52 -19.97
CA VAL A 616 -32.12 17.53 -21.42
C VAL A 616 -32.18 16.13 -22.04
N VAL A 617 -31.34 15.21 -21.56
CA VAL A 617 -31.30 13.82 -22.04
C VAL A 617 -32.59 13.08 -21.74
N LEU A 618 -33.21 13.33 -20.58
CA LEU A 618 -34.47 12.69 -20.19
C LEU A 618 -35.65 13.16 -21.06
N LYS A 619 -35.54 14.32 -21.73
CA LYS A 619 -36.58 14.78 -22.68
C LYS A 619 -36.75 13.86 -23.90
N GLN A 620 -35.82 12.92 -24.13
CA GLN A 620 -35.92 11.94 -25.21
C GLN A 620 -36.82 10.72 -24.87
N GLN A 621 -37.21 10.57 -23.60
CA GLN A 621 -38.04 9.46 -23.10
C GLN A 621 -39.34 9.19 -23.88
N PRO A 622 -40.13 10.20 -24.32
CA PRO A 622 -41.39 9.94 -25.02
C PRO A 622 -41.24 9.12 -26.31
N THR A 623 -40.11 9.29 -27.01
CA THR A 623 -39.81 8.60 -28.27
C THR A 623 -39.04 7.29 -28.11
N PHE A 624 -38.65 6.93 -26.88
CA PHE A 624 -37.84 5.74 -26.62
C PHE A 624 -38.61 4.45 -26.86
N ALA A 625 -39.86 4.36 -26.38
CA ALA A 625 -40.66 3.13 -26.47
C ALA A 625 -40.87 2.69 -27.92
N GLU A 626 -41.17 3.64 -28.81
CA GLU A 626 -41.29 3.40 -30.25
C GLU A 626 -39.98 2.88 -30.83
N ARG A 627 -38.84 3.52 -30.53
CA ARG A 627 -37.53 3.07 -31.02
C ARG A 627 -37.13 1.70 -30.48
N LEU A 628 -37.45 1.42 -29.21
CA LEU A 628 -37.18 0.14 -28.56
C LEU A 628 -37.97 -1.00 -29.20
N ALA A 629 -39.23 -0.75 -29.58
CA ALA A 629 -40.07 -1.75 -30.25
C ALA A 629 -39.51 -2.20 -31.61
N HIS A 630 -38.70 -1.37 -32.26
CA HIS A 630 -38.00 -1.71 -33.49
C HIS A 630 -36.65 -2.41 -33.26
N SER A 631 -36.27 -2.68 -32.00
CA SER A 631 -35.07 -3.44 -31.68
C SER A 631 -35.30 -4.92 -31.97
N PRO A 632 -34.50 -5.54 -32.86
CA PRO A 632 -34.59 -6.98 -33.15
C PRO A 632 -34.11 -7.84 -31.96
N ASP A 633 -33.53 -7.20 -30.95
CA ASP A 633 -32.69 -7.77 -29.91
C ASP A 633 -33.09 -7.24 -28.53
N GLN A 634 -33.11 -8.11 -27.51
CA GLN A 634 -33.32 -7.73 -26.10
C GLN A 634 -32.13 -6.95 -25.54
N LEU A 635 -32.30 -5.65 -25.28
CA LEU A 635 -31.24 -4.80 -24.76
C LEU A 635 -30.99 -5.04 -23.28
N ARG A 636 -29.74 -4.91 -22.81
CA ARG A 636 -29.42 -4.89 -21.36
C ARG A 636 -28.94 -3.52 -20.93
N VAL A 637 -29.53 -2.97 -19.88
CA VAL A 637 -29.16 -1.65 -19.33
C VAL A 637 -28.86 -1.79 -17.84
N GLU A 638 -27.65 -1.40 -17.43
CA GLU A 638 -27.28 -1.27 -16.02
C GLU A 638 -26.97 0.18 -15.68
N LEU A 639 -27.65 0.70 -14.65
CA LEU A 639 -27.36 1.98 -14.05
C LEU A 639 -26.71 1.78 -12.68
N SER A 640 -25.81 2.68 -12.31
CA SER A 640 -25.27 2.70 -10.96
C SER A 640 -24.98 4.11 -10.50
N VAL A 641 -24.94 4.32 -9.18
CA VAL A 641 -24.61 5.62 -8.58
C VAL A 641 -24.02 5.40 -7.20
N GLY A 642 -23.05 6.20 -6.77
CA GLY A 642 -22.51 6.16 -5.42
C GLY A 642 -23.54 6.65 -4.39
N GLY A 643 -23.73 5.89 -3.30
CA GLY A 643 -24.70 6.24 -2.25
C GLY A 643 -24.40 7.58 -1.57
N LEU A 644 -23.13 7.99 -1.52
CA LEU A 644 -22.70 9.28 -0.97
C LEU A 644 -22.87 10.46 -1.93
N GLU A 645 -23.50 10.26 -3.10
CA GLU A 645 -23.82 11.34 -4.04
C GLU A 645 -25.14 12.06 -3.73
N ARG A 646 -25.82 11.72 -2.62
CA ARG A 646 -26.96 12.50 -2.08
C ARG A 646 -26.51 13.83 -1.48
N ALA A 647 -25.30 13.87 -0.93
CA ALA A 647 -24.62 15.08 -0.47
C ALA A 647 -23.11 14.81 -0.55
N PHE A 648 -22.40 15.53 -1.43
CA PHE A 648 -20.97 15.30 -1.61
C PHE A 648 -20.22 15.52 -0.29
N PRO A 649 -19.42 14.54 0.20
CA PRO A 649 -18.63 14.71 1.41
C PRO A 649 -17.65 15.89 1.31
N GLU A 650 -17.37 16.60 2.41
CA GLU A 650 -16.46 17.75 2.41
C GLU A 650 -15.09 17.45 1.79
N ARG A 651 -14.57 16.23 1.98
CA ARG A 651 -13.29 15.80 1.41
C ARG A 651 -13.31 15.83 -0.12
N GLN A 652 -14.45 15.49 -0.73
CA GLN A 652 -14.64 15.50 -2.17
C GLN A 652 -14.90 16.91 -2.68
N LEU A 653 -15.65 17.73 -1.94
CA LEU A 653 -15.83 19.15 -2.25
C LEU A 653 -14.50 19.92 -2.20
N ARG A 654 -13.61 19.60 -1.26
CA ARG A 654 -12.25 20.17 -1.20
C ARG A 654 -11.39 19.74 -2.40
N ALA A 655 -11.49 18.50 -2.85
CA ALA A 655 -10.74 17.98 -3.98
C ALA A 655 -11.28 18.46 -5.34
N LEU A 656 -12.59 18.67 -5.45
CA LEU A 656 -13.30 19.08 -6.66
C LEU A 656 -14.28 20.24 -6.36
N PRO A 657 -13.77 21.47 -6.17
CA PRO A 657 -14.56 22.61 -5.70
C PRO A 657 -15.74 23.00 -6.61
N TYR A 658 -15.71 22.59 -7.88
CA TYR A 658 -16.81 22.84 -8.81
C TYR A 658 -18.07 22.02 -8.48
N LEU A 659 -17.92 20.87 -7.81
CA LEU A 659 -19.07 20.06 -7.33
C LEU A 659 -19.89 20.80 -6.27
N ALA A 660 -19.26 21.68 -5.48
CA ALA A 660 -19.93 22.51 -4.48
C ALA A 660 -20.84 23.59 -5.10
N LYS A 661 -20.61 23.92 -6.37
CA LYS A 661 -21.35 24.94 -7.12
C LYS A 661 -22.46 24.35 -7.99
N MET A 662 -22.61 23.02 -8.01
CA MET A 662 -23.69 22.36 -8.72
C MET A 662 -24.98 22.50 -7.91
N PRO A 663 -26.07 23.05 -8.49
CA PRO A 663 -27.37 23.02 -7.83
C PRO A 663 -27.77 21.56 -7.61
N ASP A 664 -28.21 21.24 -6.39
CA ASP A 664 -28.73 19.93 -5.94
C ASP A 664 -28.59 18.82 -7.00
N PRO A 665 -27.48 18.07 -7.00
CA PRO A 665 -27.06 17.33 -8.18
C PRO A 665 -28.02 16.18 -8.50
N LYS A 666 -28.97 15.84 -7.59
CA LYS A 666 -29.97 14.77 -7.69
C LYS A 666 -29.42 13.52 -8.37
N MET A 667 -28.13 13.21 -8.19
CA MET A 667 -27.45 12.16 -8.96
C MET A 667 -28.06 10.80 -8.62
N VAL A 668 -28.24 10.58 -7.31
CA VAL A 668 -28.87 9.39 -6.79
C VAL A 668 -30.32 9.32 -7.23
N ASP A 669 -31.10 10.38 -6.97
CA ASP A 669 -32.54 10.38 -7.23
C ASP A 669 -32.85 10.27 -8.73
N SER A 670 -32.19 11.04 -9.59
CA SER A 670 -32.40 10.96 -11.05
C SER A 670 -31.97 9.63 -11.65
N THR A 671 -30.92 8.99 -11.12
CA THR A 671 -30.52 7.63 -11.54
C THR A 671 -31.57 6.60 -11.13
N ILE A 672 -32.09 6.70 -9.91
CA ILE A 672 -33.17 5.84 -9.40
C ILE A 672 -34.44 6.04 -10.22
N GLU A 673 -34.84 7.29 -10.48
CA GLU A 673 -36.02 7.65 -11.28
C GLU A 673 -35.91 7.10 -12.70
N LEU A 674 -34.76 7.27 -13.37
CA LEU A 674 -34.53 6.69 -14.69
C LEU A 674 -34.57 5.16 -14.66
N GLY A 675 -33.97 4.53 -13.64
CA GLY A 675 -34.00 3.08 -13.48
C GLY A 675 -35.41 2.54 -13.30
N ASN A 676 -36.21 3.17 -12.44
CA ASN A 676 -37.63 2.84 -12.24
C ASN A 676 -38.44 3.10 -13.53
N TRP A 677 -38.13 4.14 -14.28
CA TRP A 677 -38.78 4.44 -15.55
C TRP A 677 -38.49 3.37 -16.62
N LEU A 678 -37.23 2.93 -16.74
CA LEU A 678 -36.81 1.86 -17.66
C LEU A 678 -37.46 0.52 -17.31
N LYS A 679 -37.65 0.23 -16.02
CA LYS A 679 -38.34 -0.98 -15.55
C LYS A 679 -39.76 -1.13 -16.08
N ARG A 680 -40.41 -0.05 -16.52
CA ARG A 680 -41.75 -0.11 -17.15
C ARG A 680 -41.74 -0.76 -18.53
N TYR A 681 -40.57 -0.88 -19.16
CA TYR A 681 -40.37 -1.52 -20.45
C TYR A 681 -39.68 -2.88 -20.33
N GLU A 682 -39.53 -3.39 -19.10
CA GLU A 682 -38.95 -4.72 -18.84
C GLU A 682 -39.74 -5.80 -19.59
N GLY A 683 -39.04 -6.66 -20.34
CA GLY A 683 -39.69 -7.68 -21.15
C GLY A 683 -38.83 -8.13 -22.32
N PRO A 684 -39.45 -8.62 -23.42
CA PRO A 684 -38.73 -9.24 -24.55
C PRO A 684 -37.69 -8.34 -25.22
N HIS A 685 -37.86 -7.01 -25.13
CA HIS A 685 -36.97 -6.04 -25.79
C HIS A 685 -35.99 -5.34 -24.84
N LEU A 686 -36.17 -5.43 -23.52
CA LEU A 686 -35.31 -4.75 -22.53
C LEU A 686 -35.22 -5.52 -21.21
N HIS A 687 -34.00 -5.72 -20.74
CA HIS A 687 -33.65 -6.04 -19.36
C HIS A 687 -32.92 -4.86 -18.74
N SER A 688 -33.45 -4.30 -17.65
CA SER A 688 -32.86 -3.14 -16.98
C SER A 688 -32.52 -3.44 -15.53
N SER A 689 -31.51 -2.78 -14.97
CA SER A 689 -31.30 -2.75 -13.52
C SER A 689 -30.63 -1.45 -13.11
N TYR A 690 -30.81 -1.07 -11.84
CA TYR A 690 -30.04 0.01 -11.26
C TYR A 690 -29.55 -0.37 -9.87
N LYS A 691 -28.39 0.16 -9.46
CA LYS A 691 -27.83 -0.08 -8.12
C LYS A 691 -27.25 1.20 -7.52
N VAL A 692 -27.71 1.55 -6.33
CA VAL A 692 -27.00 2.48 -5.46
C VAL A 692 -25.87 1.70 -4.78
N VAL A 693 -24.64 2.15 -4.96
CA VAL A 693 -23.46 1.51 -4.37
C VAL A 693 -23.16 2.24 -3.07
N GLU A 694 -23.67 1.70 -1.96
CA GLU A 694 -23.53 2.30 -0.63
C GLU A 694 -22.06 2.45 -0.23
N GLY A 695 -21.76 3.55 0.48
CA GLY A 695 -20.38 3.88 0.89
C GLY A 695 -19.50 4.46 -0.22
N GLU A 696 -19.93 4.43 -1.48
CA GLU A 696 -19.18 4.99 -2.61
C GLU A 696 -19.53 6.46 -2.88
N THR A 697 -18.50 7.23 -3.22
CA THR A 697 -18.58 8.61 -3.71
C THR A 697 -18.60 8.64 -5.24
N HIS A 698 -18.86 9.81 -5.84
CA HIS A 698 -18.83 9.98 -7.31
C HIS A 698 -17.56 9.44 -7.98
N ILE A 699 -16.38 9.56 -7.34
CA ILE A 699 -15.14 9.07 -7.96
C ILE A 699 -14.87 7.61 -7.60
N SER A 700 -15.14 7.21 -6.36
CA SER A 700 -14.81 5.85 -5.90
C SER A 700 -15.75 4.78 -6.45
N VAL A 701 -16.98 5.15 -6.85
CA VAL A 701 -17.91 4.23 -7.52
C VAL A 701 -17.40 3.77 -8.89
N MET A 702 -16.62 4.60 -9.61
CA MET A 702 -16.13 4.30 -10.96
C MET A 702 -15.35 2.97 -11.04
N PRO A 703 -14.26 2.74 -10.28
CA PRO A 703 -13.54 1.46 -10.33
C PRO A 703 -14.42 0.26 -9.94
N SER A 704 -15.33 0.43 -8.96
CA SER A 704 -16.24 -0.65 -8.55
C SER A 704 -17.19 -1.08 -9.69
N THR A 705 -17.63 -0.12 -10.52
CA THR A 705 -18.57 -0.39 -11.62
C THR A 705 -17.89 -0.89 -12.89
N ILE A 706 -16.60 -0.57 -13.10
CA ILE A 706 -15.82 -1.11 -14.22
C ILE A 706 -15.77 -2.64 -14.17
N SER A 707 -15.51 -3.23 -13.00
CA SER A 707 -15.47 -4.69 -12.87
C SER A 707 -16.80 -5.34 -13.23
N ARG A 708 -17.92 -4.70 -12.90
CA ARG A 708 -19.26 -5.20 -13.25
C ARG A 708 -19.56 -5.08 -14.74
N ALA A 709 -19.13 -3.98 -15.37
CA ALA A 709 -19.27 -3.80 -16.81
C ALA A 709 -18.48 -4.86 -17.61
N VAL A 710 -17.32 -5.27 -17.11
CA VAL A 710 -16.53 -6.39 -17.67
C VAL A 710 -17.31 -7.70 -17.60
N THR A 711 -17.89 -8.03 -16.43
CA THR A 711 -18.72 -9.24 -16.29
C THR A 711 -19.94 -9.19 -17.22
N MET A 712 -20.66 -8.07 -17.25
CA MET A 712 -21.82 -7.87 -18.13
C MET A 712 -21.47 -8.10 -19.61
N ALA A 713 -20.34 -7.54 -20.07
CA ALA A 713 -19.88 -7.72 -21.44
C ALA A 713 -19.54 -9.18 -21.76
N SER A 714 -19.00 -9.94 -20.80
CA SER A 714 -18.68 -11.36 -20.97
C SER A 714 -19.90 -12.27 -21.07
N GLU A 715 -21.03 -11.83 -20.54
CA GLU A 715 -22.30 -12.56 -20.57
C GLU A 715 -23.08 -12.32 -21.87
N CYS A 716 -22.57 -11.46 -22.77
CA CYS A 716 -23.19 -11.23 -24.06
C CYS A 716 -22.94 -12.41 -24.99
N GLN A 717 -24.02 -13.12 -25.35
CA GLN A 717 -24.04 -14.24 -26.29
C GLN A 717 -24.72 -13.82 -27.58
#